data_AF-A0AAV0J8V9-F1
#
_entry.id   AF-A0AAV0J8V9-F1
#
_cell.length_a   1.000
_cell.length_b   1.000
_cell.length_c   1.000
_cell.angle_alpha   90.00
_cell.angle_beta   90.00
_cell.angle_gamma   90.00
#
_symmetry.space_group_name_H-M   'P 1'
#
loop_
_entity.id
_entity.type
_entity.pdbx_description
1 polymer ?
#
loop_
_entity_poly.entity_id
_entity_poly.type
_entity_poly.pdbx_seq_one_letter_code
_entity_poly.pdbx_strand_id
1 'polypeptide(L)'
;MEISLLKVLLNNISSFSHLSSFENVISGLVQKYFQKTEEILKLLKPILDSVVDCEIASNEMLNKAFAELSQSIDELRELFVNWQPLSSKVFLVLQTEPLLSKIRSLGLEIFQFLKSANEHLPEELSSSSLEVPFSCYPHPISYLYCIQKLKQMGVENTSSTVKEGLKDQEEGAGTTGSDILVRIAESLSLRTNQEILIEAVALEKLKETADQAEKNGEVEFFDQLIALVTRMHDRLLLIKQSETSSPVPIPPDFCCPLSLELMTDPVIVASGQTYERAFIKNWIELGLTVCPKTRHTLAHTNLIPNYTVKALIANWCELNNVKLPVPVKSVHPSSAEPPRSLSSPGPILVSSSGFHRDGSSLLHPRSTSESSLSGIVANGQDLDIARISLTGSEERFANSEERIIDSIASPSRMEEVSDSVVAADDSPLSRRSHGRSASAANATSPRRSSGDDASESLEVPNHLIASYNSDTSGEVKSEMPRVVSSAAASNSSLHREPEFSPRFVETRSRSQPFWRRPSDRLLPRIVSSPTTETRADLSGLETQVKKLVEDLNSDSIDTQREATGQLRLLAKHNMDNRIVISNCGAITLLVNLLRSTDLKIQENAVTALLNLSINDNNKTAIANAEAIEPLIYVLETGSHEAKENSAATLFSLSVIEENKVRIGRSGAIGPLVDLLGNGTPRGKKDAATALFNLSIFHENKARIVAAGAVKHLVELMDPAAGMVDKAVAVLANLATIPEGRNAIGQQGGIPVLVEVVELGSARGKENAAAALLQLCTNSNRFCNNVLQEGAVPPLVALSQNGTPRAKEKAQSLLSHFRNQRHGNPGRN
;
A
#
# COMPACT_ATOMS: atom_id res chain seq x y z
N MET A 1 20.43 42.82 -0.95
CA MET A 1 21.09 42.51 0.35
C MET A 1 21.70 41.13 0.20
N GLU A 2 23.01 41.03 0.23
CA GLU A 2 23.69 39.75 0.34
C GLU A 2 23.64 39.31 1.80
N ILE A 3 23.12 38.11 2.06
CA ILE A 3 23.15 37.52 3.40
C ILE A 3 24.52 36.86 3.51
N SER A 4 25.35 37.29 4.47
CA SER A 4 26.68 36.70 4.64
C SER A 4 26.57 35.21 4.98
N LEU A 5 27.43 34.39 4.37
CA LEU A 5 27.38 32.92 4.51
C LEU A 5 27.48 32.46 5.98
N LEU A 6 28.21 33.22 6.80
CA LEU A 6 28.29 33.02 8.25
C LEU A 6 26.92 33.15 8.96
N LYS A 7 26.04 34.06 8.50
CA LYS A 7 24.68 34.19 9.07
C LYS A 7 23.77 33.03 8.63
N VAL A 8 23.96 32.49 7.42
CA VAL A 8 23.28 31.25 6.99
C VAL A 8 23.74 30.07 7.84
N LEU A 9 25.06 29.90 8.02
CA LEU A 9 25.65 28.88 8.88
C LEU A 9 25.13 28.95 10.33
N LEU A 10 25.08 30.14 10.94
CA LEU A 10 24.57 30.31 12.29
C LEU A 10 23.07 30.04 12.41
N ASN A 11 22.28 30.37 11.38
CA ASN A 11 20.87 29.99 11.31
C ASN A 11 20.71 28.47 11.20
N ASN A 12 21.53 27.79 10.40
CA ASN A 12 21.51 26.33 10.27
C ASN A 12 21.89 25.62 11.58
N ILE A 13 22.93 26.11 12.27
CA ILE A 13 23.33 25.60 13.59
C ILE A 13 22.21 25.79 14.62
N SER A 14 21.60 26.99 14.66
CA SER A 14 20.52 27.28 15.62
C SER A 14 19.29 26.41 15.33
N SER A 15 18.93 26.26 14.05
CA SER A 15 17.84 25.38 13.59
C SER A 15 18.08 23.92 13.96
N PHE A 16 19.34 23.44 13.91
CA PHE A 16 19.69 22.11 14.41
C PHE A 16 19.48 21.99 15.93
N SER A 17 19.91 22.97 16.72
CA SER A 17 19.71 22.94 18.18
C SER A 17 18.24 23.04 18.62
N HIS A 18 17.37 23.60 17.78
CA HIS A 18 15.93 23.60 17.98
C HIS A 18 15.25 22.23 17.73
N LEU A 19 15.98 21.23 17.18
CA LEU A 19 15.51 19.84 17.12
C LEU A 19 15.53 19.13 18.49
N SER A 20 15.85 19.82 19.58
CA SER A 20 15.87 19.28 20.95
C SER A 20 14.52 18.70 21.43
N SER A 21 13.42 18.89 20.71
CA SER A 21 12.14 18.19 20.93
C SER A 21 12.16 16.71 20.55
N PHE A 22 13.12 16.25 19.74
CA PHE A 22 13.19 14.86 19.24
C PHE A 22 13.53 13.79 20.29
N GLU A 23 14.03 14.16 21.47
CA GLU A 23 14.59 13.21 22.45
C GLU A 23 13.62 12.09 22.90
N ASN A 24 12.31 12.33 22.83
CA ASN A 24 11.28 11.42 23.38
C ASN A 24 10.87 10.24 22.46
N VAL A 25 11.33 10.20 21.20
CA VAL A 25 10.84 9.23 20.18
C VAL A 25 11.98 8.41 19.53
N ILE A 26 13.23 8.72 19.86
CA ILE A 26 14.39 8.28 19.11
C ILE A 26 14.98 6.94 19.63
N SER A 27 15.44 6.09 18.70
CA SER A 27 16.25 4.90 19.01
C SER A 27 17.66 5.30 19.48
N GLY A 28 18.18 4.69 20.54
CA GLY A 28 19.42 5.12 21.21
C GLY A 28 20.66 5.22 20.32
N LEU A 29 20.73 4.48 19.21
CA LEU A 29 21.77 4.66 18.18
C LEU A 29 21.71 6.06 17.55
N VAL A 30 20.52 6.48 17.16
CA VAL A 30 20.27 7.77 16.50
C VAL A 30 20.43 8.91 17.50
N GLN A 31 20.02 8.71 18.76
CA GLN A 31 20.24 9.67 19.85
C GLN A 31 21.75 9.94 20.07
N LYS A 32 22.58 8.88 20.07
CA LYS A 32 24.05 8.99 20.14
C LYS A 32 24.61 9.89 19.04
N TYR A 33 24.21 9.71 17.78
CA TYR A 33 24.69 10.56 16.69
C TYR A 33 24.14 12.00 16.76
N PHE A 34 22.89 12.19 17.17
CA PHE A 34 22.30 13.52 17.38
C PHE A 34 23.05 14.30 18.47
N GLN A 35 23.21 13.71 19.65
CA GLN A 35 23.96 14.31 20.78
C GLN A 35 25.41 14.61 20.39
N LYS A 36 26.08 13.71 19.66
CA LYS A 36 27.45 13.92 19.18
C LYS A 36 27.56 15.05 18.16
N THR A 37 26.51 15.28 17.35
CA THR A 37 26.42 16.46 16.49
C THR A 37 26.31 17.72 17.34
N GLU A 38 25.37 17.72 18.29
CA GLU A 38 25.10 18.85 19.16
C GLU A 38 26.33 19.25 19.99
N GLU A 39 27.12 18.29 20.47
CA GLU A 39 28.43 18.52 21.11
C GLU A 39 29.43 19.25 20.19
N ILE A 40 29.52 18.88 18.91
CA ILE A 40 30.36 19.58 17.93
C ILE A 40 29.85 21.01 17.74
N LEU A 41 28.54 21.18 17.49
CA LEU A 41 27.96 22.48 17.20
C LEU A 41 28.03 23.43 18.40
N LYS A 42 27.94 22.92 19.65
CA LYS A 42 28.18 23.66 20.89
C LYS A 42 29.61 24.19 21.03
N LEU A 43 30.61 23.56 20.39
CA LEU A 43 31.99 24.06 20.33
C LEU A 43 32.22 25.06 19.18
N LEU A 44 31.49 24.92 18.07
CA LEU A 44 31.62 25.82 16.92
C LEU A 44 30.87 27.14 17.13
N LYS A 45 29.61 27.08 17.62
CA LYS A 45 28.70 28.24 17.66
C LYS A 45 29.28 29.48 18.34
N PRO A 46 29.85 29.44 19.57
CA PRO A 46 30.29 30.65 20.25
C PRO A 46 31.40 31.41 19.52
N ILE A 47 32.29 30.68 18.82
CA ILE A 47 33.39 31.26 18.04
C ILE A 47 32.89 31.81 16.70
N LEU A 48 31.90 31.15 16.09
CA LEU A 48 31.25 31.66 14.88
C LEU A 48 30.42 32.93 15.17
N ASP A 49 29.69 32.95 16.29
CA ASP A 49 28.97 34.13 16.77
C ASP A 49 29.93 35.31 17.04
N SER A 50 31.12 35.07 17.62
CA SER A 50 32.09 36.13 17.90
C SER A 50 32.82 36.70 16.67
N VAL A 51 32.59 36.14 15.48
CA VAL A 51 33.20 36.57 14.21
C VAL A 51 32.20 37.29 13.29
N VAL A 52 30.90 37.34 13.64
CA VAL A 52 29.82 37.89 12.80
C VAL A 52 30.04 39.33 12.35
N ASP A 53 30.65 40.15 13.21
CA ASP A 53 30.85 41.59 12.99
C ASP A 53 32.31 41.95 12.65
N CYS A 54 33.18 40.96 12.43
CA CYS A 54 34.57 41.18 11.98
C CYS A 54 34.64 41.41 10.45
N GLU A 55 35.53 42.28 9.98
CA GLU A 55 35.78 42.54 8.54
C GLU A 55 36.48 41.38 7.78
N ILE A 56 36.39 40.16 8.31
CA ILE A 56 36.98 38.91 7.80
C ILE A 56 36.28 38.42 6.50
N ALA A 57 35.21 39.10 6.08
CA ALA A 57 34.35 38.76 4.94
C ALA A 57 35.05 38.64 3.57
N SER A 58 36.29 39.13 3.42
CA SER A 58 37.08 39.09 2.19
C SER A 58 37.81 37.76 1.92
N ASN A 59 37.85 36.83 2.88
CA ASN A 59 38.58 35.57 2.73
C ASN A 59 37.74 34.50 2.00
N GLU A 60 38.02 34.28 0.71
CA GLU A 60 37.33 33.30 -0.15
C GLU A 60 37.37 31.87 0.40
N MET A 61 38.52 31.40 0.91
CA MET A 61 38.68 30.06 1.46
C MET A 61 37.82 29.85 2.71
N LEU A 62 37.75 30.86 3.58
CA LEU A 62 36.92 30.82 4.79
C LEU A 62 35.42 30.91 4.46
N ASN A 63 35.03 31.76 3.50
CA ASN A 63 33.65 31.81 2.99
C ASN A 63 33.21 30.47 2.38
N LYS A 64 34.09 29.81 1.61
CA LYS A 64 33.86 28.45 1.11
C LYS A 64 33.70 27.43 2.25
N ALA A 65 34.57 27.47 3.26
CA ALA A 65 34.47 26.58 4.41
C ALA A 65 33.18 26.80 5.22
N PHE A 66 32.70 28.05 5.35
CA PHE A 66 31.39 28.34 5.93
C PHE A 66 30.24 27.76 5.10
N ALA A 67 30.28 27.88 3.77
CA ALA A 67 29.25 27.31 2.89
C ALA A 67 29.21 25.78 2.98
N GLU A 68 30.36 25.10 2.87
CA GLU A 68 30.44 23.63 2.97
C GLU A 68 30.03 23.13 4.37
N LEU A 69 30.34 23.86 5.44
CA LEU A 69 29.90 23.52 6.79
C LEU A 69 28.39 23.71 6.94
N SER A 70 27.85 24.82 6.42
CA SER A 70 26.41 25.12 6.46
C SER A 70 25.61 24.04 5.74
N GLN A 71 26.06 23.62 4.55
CA GLN A 71 25.47 22.51 3.78
C GLN A 71 25.57 21.19 4.54
N SER A 72 26.73 20.84 5.08
CA SER A 72 26.93 19.55 5.78
C SER A 72 26.07 19.43 7.04
N ILE A 73 25.76 20.56 7.70
CA ILE A 73 24.81 20.65 8.82
C ILE A 73 23.36 20.57 8.32
N ASP A 74 23.06 21.11 7.13
CA ASP A 74 21.73 21.06 6.51
C ASP A 74 21.34 19.62 6.14
N GLU A 75 22.19 18.93 5.38
CA GLU A 75 22.03 17.51 4.99
C GLU A 75 21.84 16.62 6.22
N LEU A 76 22.64 16.85 7.26
CA LEU A 76 22.57 16.10 8.51
C LEU A 76 21.31 16.44 9.33
N ARG A 77 20.82 17.69 9.28
CA ARG A 77 19.52 18.08 9.86
C ARG A 77 18.38 17.33 9.16
N GLU A 78 18.41 17.26 7.83
CA GLU A 78 17.39 16.54 7.05
C GLU A 78 17.39 15.03 7.34
N LEU A 79 18.55 14.40 7.55
CA LEU A 79 18.63 12.99 7.94
C LEU A 79 17.93 12.71 9.28
N PHE A 80 18.04 13.61 10.27
CA PHE A 80 17.34 13.45 11.55
C PHE A 80 15.85 13.84 11.46
N VAL A 81 15.50 14.90 10.73
CA VAL A 81 14.08 15.32 10.55
C VAL A 81 13.27 14.25 9.81
N ASN A 82 13.86 13.61 8.80
CA ASN A 82 13.23 12.52 8.05
C ASN A 82 13.38 11.14 8.72
N TRP A 83 14.01 11.04 9.90
CA TRP A 83 14.14 9.77 10.60
C TRP A 83 12.78 9.25 11.09
N GLN A 84 12.55 7.94 10.95
CA GLN A 84 11.35 7.25 11.42
C GLN A 84 11.77 5.99 12.20
N PRO A 85 10.98 5.49 13.18
CA PRO A 85 11.34 4.32 13.98
C PRO A 85 11.61 3.02 13.21
N LEU A 86 11.17 2.93 11.94
CA LEU A 86 11.38 1.82 11.02
C LEU A 86 12.33 2.15 9.85
N SER A 87 13.10 3.23 9.93
CA SER A 87 14.16 3.54 8.96
C SER A 87 15.41 2.68 9.19
N SER A 88 16.20 2.47 8.13
CA SER A 88 17.42 1.65 8.18
C SER A 88 18.51 2.31 9.03
N LYS A 89 18.95 1.60 10.08
CA LYS A 89 20.10 2.00 10.91
C LYS A 89 21.42 1.91 10.14
N VAL A 90 21.56 0.88 9.28
CA VAL A 90 22.73 0.69 8.41
C VAL A 90 22.91 1.90 7.50
N PHE A 91 21.85 2.31 6.80
CA PHE A 91 21.87 3.46 5.90
C PHE A 91 22.13 4.76 6.65
N LEU A 92 21.47 5.00 7.79
CA LEU A 92 21.72 6.20 8.60
C LEU A 92 23.19 6.34 8.97
N VAL A 93 23.82 5.28 9.47
CA VAL A 93 25.23 5.30 9.88
C VAL A 93 26.15 5.60 8.69
N LEU A 94 25.87 4.99 7.53
CA LEU A 94 26.64 5.19 6.31
C LEU A 94 26.62 6.64 5.78
N GLN A 95 25.53 7.39 6.02
CA GLN A 95 25.44 8.82 5.69
C GLN A 95 25.95 9.74 6.81
N THR A 96 25.62 9.41 8.06
CA THR A 96 25.84 10.31 9.22
C THR A 96 27.31 10.39 9.65
N GLU A 97 28.06 9.28 9.60
CA GLU A 97 29.47 9.29 10.02
C GLU A 97 30.40 10.10 9.09
N PRO A 98 30.29 10.00 7.74
CA PRO A 98 31.02 10.89 6.82
C PRO A 98 30.71 12.37 7.06
N LEU A 99 29.43 12.72 7.23
CA LEU A 99 29.01 14.10 7.50
C LEU A 99 29.55 14.62 8.83
N LEU A 100 29.46 13.85 9.92
CA LEU A 100 30.07 14.20 11.21
C LEU A 100 31.59 14.41 11.10
N SER A 101 32.29 13.55 10.34
CA SER A 101 33.72 13.72 10.11
C SER A 101 34.04 14.99 9.33
N LYS A 102 33.24 15.32 8.30
CA LYS A 102 33.36 16.53 7.47
C LYS A 102 33.05 17.81 8.26
N ILE A 103 31.98 17.84 9.06
CA ILE A 103 31.64 18.94 9.97
C ILE A 103 32.80 19.20 10.94
N ARG A 104 33.36 18.12 11.52
CA ARG A 104 34.51 18.21 12.45
C ARG A 104 35.79 18.71 11.76
N SER A 105 36.10 18.26 10.54
CA SER A 105 37.28 18.73 9.79
C SER A 105 37.14 20.19 9.35
N LEU A 106 35.98 20.58 8.81
CA LEU A 106 35.69 21.96 8.41
C LEU A 106 35.71 22.90 9.62
N GLY A 107 35.20 22.49 10.78
CA GLY A 107 35.32 23.26 12.03
C GLY A 107 36.79 23.49 12.43
N LEU A 108 37.64 22.46 12.34
CA LEU A 108 39.08 22.59 12.59
C LEU A 108 39.82 23.42 11.52
N GLU A 109 39.32 23.44 10.28
CA GLU A 109 39.87 24.23 9.17
C GLU A 109 39.50 25.71 9.30
N ILE A 110 38.23 26.01 9.63
CA ILE A 110 37.74 27.35 9.99
C ILE A 110 38.57 27.93 11.14
N PHE A 111 38.83 27.15 12.20
CA PHE A 111 39.73 27.58 13.28
C PHE A 111 41.18 27.79 12.79
N GLN A 112 41.68 27.01 11.83
CA GLN A 112 43.01 27.28 11.26
C GLN A 112 43.04 28.58 10.45
N PHE A 113 42.00 28.88 9.66
CA PHE A 113 41.88 30.15 8.93
C PHE A 113 41.72 31.34 9.86
N LEU A 114 40.86 31.27 10.88
CA LEU A 114 40.69 32.35 11.88
C LEU A 114 41.99 32.61 12.66
N LYS A 115 42.75 31.55 12.98
CA LYS A 115 44.09 31.69 13.58
C LYS A 115 45.14 32.25 12.61
N SER A 116 44.94 32.12 11.29
CA SER A 116 45.85 32.72 10.30
C SER A 116 45.54 34.20 10.03
N ALA A 117 44.28 34.62 10.16
CA ALA A 117 43.80 36.00 9.98
C ALA A 117 44.05 36.88 11.24
N ASN A 118 45.17 36.66 11.94
CA ASN A 118 45.37 37.03 13.35
C ASN A 118 45.66 38.53 13.61
N GLU A 119 45.22 39.42 12.73
CA GLU A 119 45.34 40.88 12.88
C GLU A 119 44.02 41.53 13.36
N HIS A 120 42.88 40.82 13.29
CA HIS A 120 41.54 41.40 13.50
C HIS A 120 40.64 40.63 14.50
N LEU A 121 41.20 39.67 15.26
CA LEU A 121 40.46 38.98 16.33
C LEU A 121 40.61 39.73 17.67
N PRO A 122 39.54 39.88 18.49
CA PRO A 122 39.65 40.52 19.80
C PRO A 122 40.68 39.86 20.73
N GLU A 123 41.42 40.67 21.51
CA GLU A 123 42.47 40.18 22.43
C GLU A 123 41.94 39.18 23.47
N GLU A 124 40.65 39.27 23.81
CA GLU A 124 39.91 38.37 24.71
C GLU A 124 39.95 36.89 24.27
N LEU A 125 40.09 36.61 22.96
CA LEU A 125 40.22 35.24 22.43
C LEU A 125 41.67 34.73 22.40
N SER A 126 42.64 35.63 22.54
CA SER A 126 44.08 35.33 22.40
C SER A 126 44.82 35.20 23.74
N SER A 127 44.31 35.83 24.81
CA SER A 127 44.92 35.78 26.14
C SER A 127 44.58 34.49 26.90
N SER A 128 45.60 33.80 27.42
CA SER A 128 45.43 32.54 28.18
C SER A 128 44.93 32.70 29.62
N SER A 129 44.81 33.94 30.11
CA SER A 129 44.69 34.24 31.54
C SER A 129 43.94 35.55 31.80
N LEU A 130 42.65 35.50 32.14
CA LEU A 130 41.99 36.45 33.05
C LEU A 130 40.59 35.95 33.44
N GLU A 131 40.33 35.86 34.75
CA GLU A 131 39.02 35.55 35.30
C GLU A 131 38.19 36.84 35.41
N VAL A 132 37.04 36.92 34.71
CA VAL A 132 36.06 37.99 34.90
C VAL A 132 34.67 37.37 35.06
N PRO A 133 33.97 37.59 36.20
CA PRO A 133 32.70 36.96 36.46
C PRO A 133 31.52 37.77 35.92
N PHE A 134 30.77 37.21 34.96
CA PHE A 134 29.43 37.68 34.60
C PHE A 134 28.43 36.52 34.50
N SER A 135 27.23 36.78 34.97
CA SER A 135 26.21 35.74 35.22
C SER A 135 25.32 35.48 34.00
N CYS A 136 25.56 34.37 33.30
CA CYS A 136 24.51 33.57 32.64
C CYS A 136 24.98 32.18 32.18
N TYR A 137 26.27 31.98 31.88
CA TYR A 137 26.83 30.69 31.48
C TYR A 137 28.08 30.32 32.29
N PRO A 138 28.27 29.04 32.67
CA PRO A 138 29.46 28.59 33.40
C PRO A 138 30.67 28.42 32.47
N HIS A 139 31.68 29.28 32.71
CA HIS A 139 32.98 29.39 32.02
C HIS A 139 32.96 29.96 30.58
N PRO A 140 33.85 30.92 30.27
CA PRO A 140 34.21 31.25 28.89
C PRO A 140 34.88 30.05 28.22
N ILE A 141 34.33 29.60 27.09
CA ILE A 141 34.91 28.48 26.33
C ILE A 141 36.08 29.01 25.49
N SER A 142 37.31 28.86 25.99
CA SER A 142 38.50 29.34 25.29
C SER A 142 38.63 28.75 23.87
N TYR A 143 39.07 29.59 22.93
CA TYR A 143 39.37 29.23 21.56
C TYR A 143 40.24 27.96 21.43
N LEU A 144 41.28 27.85 22.27
CA LEU A 144 42.18 26.70 22.30
C LEU A 144 41.50 25.44 22.87
N TYR A 145 40.54 25.59 23.80
CA TYR A 145 39.74 24.49 24.33
C TYR A 145 38.84 23.90 23.24
N CYS A 146 38.18 24.73 22.43
CA CYS A 146 37.36 24.23 21.30
C CYS A 146 38.20 23.43 20.31
N ILE A 147 39.36 23.96 19.88
CA ILE A 147 40.28 23.23 18.97
C ILE A 147 40.72 21.89 19.60
N GLN A 148 41.13 21.90 20.87
CA GLN A 148 41.67 20.70 21.52
C GLN A 148 40.58 19.64 21.74
N LYS A 149 39.38 20.05 22.21
CA LYS A 149 38.27 19.13 22.44
C LYS A 149 37.73 18.57 21.13
N LEU A 150 37.57 19.39 20.09
CA LEU A 150 37.12 18.95 18.76
C LEU A 150 38.10 17.95 18.11
N LYS A 151 39.41 18.05 18.39
CA LYS A 151 40.42 17.03 18.04
C LYS A 151 40.31 15.75 18.87
N GLN A 152 39.93 15.86 20.14
CA GLN A 152 39.78 14.72 21.07
C GLN A 152 38.46 13.96 20.92
N MET A 153 37.45 14.54 20.25
CA MET A 153 36.22 13.82 19.91
C MET A 153 36.53 12.65 18.96
N GLY A 154 36.38 11.43 19.48
CA GLY A 154 36.68 10.20 18.77
C GLY A 154 35.86 10.04 17.49
N VAL A 155 36.40 9.32 16.51
CA VAL A 155 35.69 8.94 15.28
C VAL A 155 34.81 7.74 15.58
N GLU A 156 33.56 7.74 15.12
CA GLU A 156 32.77 6.51 15.07
C GLU A 156 33.19 5.71 13.84
N ASN A 157 33.37 4.39 13.99
CA ASN A 157 33.90 3.52 12.95
C ASN A 157 32.84 2.57 12.37
N THR A 158 31.56 2.72 12.70
CA THR A 158 30.56 1.72 12.33
C THR A 158 30.33 1.69 10.82
N SER A 159 30.39 2.84 10.14
CA SER A 159 30.35 2.94 8.67
C SER A 159 31.58 2.32 8.00
N SER A 160 32.76 2.32 8.65
CA SER A 160 33.95 1.66 8.10
C SER A 160 33.90 0.15 8.33
N THR A 161 33.39 -0.34 9.46
CA THR A 161 33.14 -1.77 9.69
C THR A 161 32.05 -2.32 8.76
N VAL A 162 30.99 -1.55 8.46
CA VAL A 162 30.00 -1.95 7.43
C VAL A 162 30.65 -2.02 6.04
N LYS A 163 31.47 -1.04 5.66
CA LYS A 163 32.21 -1.07 4.37
C LYS A 163 33.25 -2.19 4.29
N GLU A 164 33.86 -2.58 5.41
CA GLU A 164 34.73 -3.76 5.54
C GLU A 164 33.90 -5.06 5.36
N GLY A 165 32.71 -5.15 5.95
CA GLY A 165 31.79 -6.29 5.80
C GLY A 165 31.20 -6.47 4.40
N LEU A 166 31.05 -5.37 3.65
CA LEU A 166 30.69 -5.40 2.22
C LEU A 166 31.81 -5.98 1.36
N LYS A 167 33.08 -5.64 1.63
CA LYS A 167 34.23 -6.20 0.88
C LYS A 167 34.45 -7.69 1.15
N ASP A 168 34.28 -8.11 2.40
CA ASP A 168 34.29 -9.54 2.80
C ASP A 168 33.20 -10.37 2.08
N GLN A 169 32.16 -9.72 1.52
CA GLN A 169 31.17 -10.39 0.66
C GLN A 169 31.70 -10.68 -0.76
N GLU A 170 32.66 -9.89 -1.26
CA GLU A 170 33.22 -10.01 -2.61
C GLU A 170 34.41 -11.00 -2.67
N GLU A 171 35.22 -11.06 -1.62
CA GLU A 171 36.50 -11.82 -1.61
C GLU A 171 36.37 -13.32 -1.26
N GLY A 172 35.21 -13.76 -0.75
CA GLY A 172 34.93 -15.16 -0.42
C GLY A 172 35.28 -15.55 1.03
N ALA A 173 34.31 -16.15 1.73
CA ALA A 173 34.29 -16.18 3.19
C ALA A 173 35.47 -16.93 3.86
N GLY A 174 36.34 -16.16 4.52
CA GLY A 174 37.24 -16.64 5.58
C GLY A 174 36.57 -16.61 6.96
N THR A 175 37.28 -17.09 7.99
CA THR A 175 36.79 -17.03 9.39
C THR A 175 36.60 -15.60 9.91
N THR A 176 37.33 -14.62 9.36
CA THR A 176 37.23 -13.19 9.67
C THR A 176 35.83 -12.63 9.44
N GLY A 177 35.16 -13.05 8.35
CA GLY A 177 33.81 -12.66 7.99
C GLY A 177 32.73 -13.09 9.00
N SER A 178 33.07 -13.94 9.97
CA SER A 178 32.16 -14.33 11.06
C SER A 178 32.20 -13.39 12.26
N ASP A 179 33.30 -12.67 12.49
CA ASP A 179 33.45 -11.74 13.62
C ASP A 179 32.82 -10.38 13.28
N ILE A 180 33.11 -9.89 12.06
CA ILE A 180 32.67 -8.59 11.59
C ILE A 180 31.14 -8.41 11.59
N LEU A 181 30.37 -9.45 11.23
CA LEU A 181 28.91 -9.42 11.25
C LEU A 181 28.36 -9.22 12.68
N VAL A 182 29.04 -9.75 13.70
CA VAL A 182 28.70 -9.54 15.11
C VAL A 182 29.04 -8.11 15.51
N ARG A 183 30.24 -7.62 15.17
CA ARG A 183 30.65 -6.22 15.44
C ARG A 183 29.67 -5.20 14.83
N ILE A 184 29.15 -5.47 13.62
CA ILE A 184 28.13 -4.65 12.95
C ILE A 184 26.79 -4.72 13.72
N ALA A 185 26.32 -5.92 14.07
CA ALA A 185 25.07 -6.11 14.81
C ALA A 185 25.08 -5.41 16.18
N GLU A 186 26.18 -5.52 16.93
CA GLU A 186 26.39 -4.86 18.22
C GLU A 186 26.41 -3.32 18.06
N SER A 187 27.20 -2.81 17.11
CA SER A 187 27.34 -1.38 16.86
C SER A 187 26.02 -0.70 16.48
N LEU A 188 25.21 -1.36 15.66
CA LEU A 188 23.88 -0.89 15.24
C LEU A 188 22.78 -1.17 16.27
N SER A 189 23.10 -1.88 17.36
CA SER A 189 22.12 -2.42 18.32
C SER A 189 20.98 -3.16 17.61
N LEU A 190 21.34 -4.19 16.84
CA LEU A 190 20.45 -5.17 16.21
C LEU A 190 20.64 -6.50 16.95
N ARG A 191 20.08 -6.60 18.16
CA ARG A 191 20.38 -7.68 19.12
C ARG A 191 19.48 -8.90 18.95
N THR A 192 18.31 -8.70 18.37
CA THR A 192 17.29 -9.73 18.15
C THR A 192 17.09 -10.02 16.66
N ASN A 193 16.64 -11.24 16.37
CA ASN A 193 16.27 -11.63 15.01
C ASN A 193 15.14 -10.74 14.44
N GLN A 194 14.20 -10.30 15.28
CA GLN A 194 13.16 -9.34 14.87
C GLN A 194 13.78 -8.01 14.41
N GLU A 195 14.77 -7.45 15.12
CA GLU A 195 15.43 -6.20 14.70
C GLU A 195 16.20 -6.35 13.38
N ILE A 196 16.90 -7.47 13.16
CA ILE A 196 17.60 -7.75 11.89
C ILE A 196 16.59 -7.86 10.73
N LEU A 197 15.44 -8.47 10.95
CA LEU A 197 14.38 -8.56 9.93
C LEU A 197 13.67 -7.22 9.68
N ILE A 198 13.56 -6.34 10.68
CA ILE A 198 13.09 -4.95 10.50
C ILE A 198 14.09 -4.17 9.63
N GLU A 199 15.39 -4.29 9.92
CA GLU A 199 16.45 -3.63 9.14
C GLU A 199 16.44 -4.06 7.67
N ALA A 200 16.25 -5.36 7.40
CA ALA A 200 16.12 -5.89 6.04
C ALA A 200 14.91 -5.30 5.29
N VAL A 201 13.76 -5.16 5.96
CA VAL A 201 12.55 -4.55 5.39
C VAL A 201 12.74 -3.05 5.14
N ALA A 202 13.44 -2.35 6.03
CA ALA A 202 13.76 -0.93 5.87
C ALA A 202 14.67 -0.69 4.65
N LEU A 203 15.65 -1.58 4.41
CA LEU A 203 16.51 -1.54 3.24
C LEU A 203 15.77 -1.90 1.94
N GLU A 204 14.90 -2.92 1.94
CA GLU A 204 14.11 -3.29 0.75
C GLU A 204 13.17 -2.12 0.34
N LYS A 205 12.59 -1.38 1.32
CA LYS A 205 11.82 -0.16 1.04
C LYS A 205 12.65 0.98 0.44
N LEU A 206 13.91 1.14 0.87
CA LEU A 206 14.83 2.12 0.27
C LEU A 206 15.19 1.74 -1.17
N LYS A 207 15.42 0.44 -1.42
CA LYS A 207 15.62 -0.14 -2.76
C LYS A 207 14.41 0.09 -3.67
N GLU A 208 13.19 -0.20 -3.22
CA GLU A 208 11.94 0.10 -3.95
C GLU A 208 11.84 1.60 -4.30
N THR A 209 12.34 2.48 -3.44
CA THR A 209 12.33 3.94 -3.66
C THR A 209 13.38 4.37 -4.70
N ALA A 210 14.54 3.72 -4.73
CA ALA A 210 15.59 3.95 -5.74
C ALA A 210 15.20 3.39 -7.12
N ASP A 211 14.54 2.22 -7.15
CA ASP A 211 14.02 1.56 -8.35
C ASP A 211 12.92 2.42 -9.01
N GLN A 212 11.97 2.92 -8.21
CA GLN A 212 10.95 3.90 -8.65
C GLN A 212 11.53 5.26 -9.10
N ALA A 213 12.80 5.52 -8.82
CA ALA A 213 13.53 6.71 -9.25
C ALA A 213 14.54 6.43 -10.40
N GLU A 214 14.51 5.24 -10.99
CA GLU A 214 15.38 4.78 -12.09
C GLU A 214 16.89 4.84 -11.74
N LYS A 215 17.23 4.76 -10.45
CA LYS A 215 18.60 4.91 -9.94
C LYS A 215 19.31 3.56 -9.79
N ASN A 216 19.63 2.90 -10.90
CA ASN A 216 20.21 1.55 -10.91
C ASN A 216 21.41 1.36 -9.95
N GLY A 217 22.33 2.34 -9.86
CA GLY A 217 23.48 2.26 -8.95
C GLY A 217 23.14 2.40 -7.45
N GLU A 218 22.01 3.02 -7.09
CA GLU A 218 21.49 2.97 -5.71
C GLU A 218 20.80 1.64 -5.44
N VAL A 219 20.08 1.06 -6.42
CA VAL A 219 19.46 -0.28 -6.31
C VAL A 219 20.51 -1.35 -6.06
N GLU A 220 21.58 -1.41 -6.86
CA GLU A 220 22.71 -2.34 -6.67
C GLU A 220 23.35 -2.20 -5.28
N PHE A 221 23.52 -0.97 -4.80
CA PHE A 221 24.06 -0.68 -3.46
C PHE A 221 23.12 -1.15 -2.35
N PHE A 222 21.81 -0.95 -2.47
CA PHE A 222 20.85 -1.48 -1.50
C PHE A 222 20.79 -3.02 -1.51
N ASP A 223 20.91 -3.68 -2.66
CA ASP A 223 21.01 -5.14 -2.74
C ASP A 223 22.26 -5.68 -2.02
N GLN A 224 23.40 -4.97 -2.08
CA GLN A 224 24.59 -5.31 -1.29
C GLN A 224 24.33 -5.19 0.23
N LEU A 225 23.66 -4.12 0.68
CA LEU A 225 23.29 -3.94 2.10
C LEU A 225 22.28 -5.01 2.57
N ILE A 226 21.32 -5.37 1.71
CA ILE A 226 20.32 -6.40 1.97
C ILE A 226 20.99 -7.78 2.09
N ALA A 227 21.97 -8.09 1.24
CA ALA A 227 22.78 -9.30 1.34
C ALA A 227 23.57 -9.34 2.65
N LEU A 228 24.22 -8.22 3.05
CA LEU A 228 24.93 -8.11 4.32
C LEU A 228 24.02 -8.40 5.54
N VAL A 229 22.84 -7.78 5.59
CA VAL A 229 21.85 -8.03 6.67
C VAL A 229 21.31 -9.47 6.64
N THR A 230 21.22 -10.07 5.46
CA THR A 230 20.87 -11.51 5.33
C THR A 230 21.98 -12.40 5.91
N ARG A 231 23.26 -12.11 5.65
CA ARG A 231 24.40 -12.80 6.28
C ARG A 231 24.39 -12.65 7.82
N MET A 232 23.96 -11.50 8.34
CA MET A 232 23.79 -11.28 9.79
C MET A 232 22.67 -12.16 10.38
N HIS A 233 21.55 -12.33 9.68
CA HIS A 233 20.48 -13.25 10.06
C HIS A 233 20.96 -14.71 10.08
N ASP A 234 21.66 -15.16 9.04
CA ASP A 234 22.22 -16.51 8.96
C ASP A 234 23.26 -16.76 10.07
N ARG A 235 24.07 -15.76 10.41
CA ARG A 235 25.01 -15.86 11.53
C ARG A 235 24.30 -15.97 12.88
N LEU A 236 23.20 -15.22 13.09
CA LEU A 236 22.41 -15.32 14.32
C LEU A 236 21.71 -16.68 14.45
N LEU A 237 21.21 -17.24 13.34
CA LEU A 237 20.68 -18.61 13.28
C LEU A 237 21.71 -19.64 13.74
N LEU A 238 22.94 -19.59 13.22
CA LEU A 238 24.03 -20.48 13.62
C LEU A 238 24.40 -20.34 15.10
N ILE A 239 24.43 -19.12 15.64
CA ILE A 239 24.67 -18.88 17.07
C ILE A 239 23.53 -19.51 17.89
N LYS A 240 22.26 -19.27 17.55
CA LYS A 240 21.11 -19.84 18.28
C LYS A 240 21.10 -21.37 18.26
N GLN A 241 21.44 -22.00 17.13
CA GLN A 241 21.59 -23.46 17.03
C GLN A 241 22.70 -24.02 17.94
N SER A 242 23.76 -23.24 18.21
CA SER A 242 24.81 -23.62 19.17
C SER A 242 24.44 -23.39 20.64
N GLU A 243 23.49 -22.49 20.92
CA GLU A 243 22.98 -22.22 22.27
C GLU A 243 21.90 -23.23 22.72
N THR A 244 21.16 -23.83 21.78
CA THR A 244 20.07 -24.78 22.08
C THR A 244 20.59 -26.12 22.62
N SER A 245 20.75 -26.20 23.93
CA SER A 245 21.21 -27.38 24.68
C SER A 245 20.17 -28.51 24.84
N SER A 246 19.22 -28.65 23.90
CA SER A 246 18.26 -29.77 23.90
C SER A 246 18.93 -31.06 23.38
N PRO A 247 18.71 -32.23 24.01
CA PRO A 247 19.31 -33.50 23.58
C PRO A 247 18.79 -34.02 22.23
N VAL A 248 17.73 -33.39 21.69
CA VAL A 248 17.19 -33.62 20.36
C VAL A 248 17.09 -32.25 19.66
N PRO A 249 17.52 -32.12 18.38
CA PRO A 249 17.36 -30.87 17.63
C PRO A 249 15.88 -30.60 17.33
N ILE A 250 15.45 -29.35 17.51
CA ILE A 250 14.08 -28.91 17.21
C ILE A 250 13.90 -28.80 15.68
N PRO A 251 12.86 -29.39 15.08
CA PRO A 251 12.54 -29.21 13.66
C PRO A 251 12.32 -27.73 13.30
N PRO A 252 12.94 -27.19 12.24
CA PRO A 252 12.85 -25.77 11.89
C PRO A 252 11.43 -25.23 11.71
N ASP A 253 10.51 -26.04 11.17
CA ASP A 253 9.10 -25.68 10.97
C ASP A 253 8.29 -25.52 12.27
N PHE A 254 8.86 -25.91 13.42
CA PHE A 254 8.26 -25.72 14.74
C PHE A 254 8.75 -24.43 15.43
N CYS A 255 9.80 -23.79 14.91
CA CYS A 255 10.30 -22.52 15.41
C CYS A 255 9.63 -21.33 14.73
N CYS A 256 9.37 -20.26 15.49
CA CYS A 256 8.86 -19.00 14.99
C CYS A 256 9.95 -18.28 14.17
N PRO A 257 9.73 -17.93 12.89
CA PRO A 257 10.75 -17.23 12.11
C PRO A 257 11.08 -15.80 12.60
N LEU A 258 10.35 -15.25 13.57
CA LEU A 258 10.65 -13.96 14.22
C LEU A 258 11.50 -14.09 15.48
N SER A 259 11.20 -15.03 16.38
CA SER A 259 11.96 -15.20 17.64
C SER A 259 13.09 -16.23 17.55
N LEU A 260 13.02 -17.13 16.57
CA LEU A 260 13.84 -18.35 16.44
C LEU A 260 13.58 -19.40 17.55
N GLU A 261 12.50 -19.23 18.33
CA GLU A 261 12.10 -20.11 19.43
C GLU A 261 10.91 -21.00 19.06
N LEU A 262 10.72 -22.10 19.79
CA LEU A 262 9.61 -23.04 19.62
C LEU A 262 8.23 -22.35 19.80
N MET A 263 7.32 -22.53 18.85
CA MET A 263 6.00 -21.89 18.89
C MET A 263 5.05 -22.50 19.94
N THR A 264 4.39 -21.65 20.72
CA THR A 264 3.40 -22.04 21.76
C THR A 264 1.96 -21.71 21.35
N ASP A 265 1.74 -20.64 20.58
CA ASP A 265 0.49 -20.33 19.90
C ASP A 265 0.72 -19.98 18.42
N PRO A 266 1.03 -20.99 17.58
CA PRO A 266 1.30 -20.78 16.17
C PRO A 266 0.06 -20.23 15.42
N VAL A 267 0.28 -19.19 14.62
CA VAL A 267 -0.72 -18.54 13.76
C VAL A 267 -0.20 -18.37 12.33
N ILE A 268 -1.11 -18.45 11.36
CA ILE A 268 -0.86 -18.24 9.93
C ILE A 268 -1.20 -16.79 9.56
N VAL A 269 -0.32 -16.14 8.79
CA VAL A 269 -0.55 -14.84 8.15
C VAL A 269 -0.96 -14.99 6.67
N ALA A 270 -1.32 -13.90 5.99
CA ALA A 270 -1.77 -13.91 4.58
C ALA A 270 -0.82 -14.64 3.59
N SER A 271 0.49 -14.67 3.86
CA SER A 271 1.50 -15.37 3.03
C SER A 271 1.58 -16.89 3.27
N GLY A 272 0.71 -17.46 4.10
CA GLY A 272 0.72 -18.88 4.47
C GLY A 272 1.84 -19.29 5.44
N GLN A 273 2.77 -18.40 5.78
CA GLN A 273 3.80 -18.66 6.78
C GLN A 273 3.20 -18.67 8.21
N THR A 274 3.76 -19.52 9.08
CA THR A 274 3.33 -19.67 10.47
C THR A 274 4.33 -19.02 11.44
N TYR A 275 3.82 -18.36 12.48
CA TYR A 275 4.59 -17.61 13.49
C TYR A 275 3.98 -17.78 14.89
N GLU A 276 4.75 -17.56 15.95
CA GLU A 276 4.20 -17.34 17.30
C GLU A 276 3.39 -16.03 17.32
N ARG A 277 2.14 -16.09 17.81
CA ARG A 277 1.19 -14.96 17.80
C ARG A 277 1.78 -13.70 18.42
N ALA A 278 2.47 -13.80 19.55
CA ALA A 278 2.99 -12.64 20.27
C ALA A 278 3.92 -11.77 19.40
N PHE A 279 4.85 -12.41 18.68
CA PHE A 279 5.84 -11.72 17.85
C PHE A 279 5.24 -11.16 16.55
N ILE A 280 4.42 -11.94 15.85
CA ILE A 280 3.83 -11.47 14.58
C ILE A 280 2.72 -10.42 14.80
N LYS A 281 2.04 -10.45 15.94
CA LYS A 281 1.11 -9.39 16.36
C LYS A 281 1.88 -8.10 16.65
N ASN A 282 2.98 -8.16 17.41
CA ASN A 282 3.87 -7.00 17.66
C ASN A 282 4.41 -6.41 16.33
N TRP A 283 4.89 -7.25 15.42
CA TRP A 283 5.34 -6.85 14.08
C TRP A 283 4.26 -6.05 13.32
N ILE A 284 3.03 -6.56 13.28
CA ILE A 284 1.89 -5.88 12.64
C ILE A 284 1.51 -4.57 13.38
N GLU A 285 1.57 -4.56 14.71
CA GLU A 285 1.25 -3.38 15.54
C GLU A 285 2.31 -2.26 15.43
N LEU A 286 3.55 -2.59 15.03
CA LEU A 286 4.56 -1.62 14.61
C LEU A 286 4.27 -1.02 13.22
N GLY A 287 3.25 -1.50 12.49
CA GLY A 287 2.89 -1.05 11.14
C GLY A 287 3.58 -1.82 10.01
N LEU A 288 4.33 -2.90 10.30
CA LEU A 288 5.04 -3.69 9.30
C LEU A 288 4.06 -4.64 8.59
N THR A 289 3.48 -4.18 7.48
CA THR A 289 2.50 -4.94 6.68
C THR A 289 3.14 -5.95 5.71
N VAL A 290 4.43 -6.27 5.85
CA VAL A 290 5.13 -7.29 5.05
C VAL A 290 5.37 -8.57 5.85
N CYS A 291 5.51 -9.70 5.17
CA CYS A 291 5.80 -10.99 5.79
C CYS A 291 7.29 -11.08 6.21
N PRO A 292 7.64 -11.28 7.49
CA PRO A 292 9.04 -11.28 7.94
C PRO A 292 9.97 -12.26 7.20
N LYS A 293 9.44 -13.41 6.75
CA LYS A 293 10.22 -14.50 6.12
C LYS A 293 10.26 -14.45 4.59
N THR A 294 9.24 -13.92 3.93
CA THR A 294 9.20 -13.82 2.45
C THR A 294 9.43 -12.40 1.94
N ARG A 295 9.44 -11.39 2.81
CA ARG A 295 9.48 -9.94 2.53
C ARG A 295 8.33 -9.38 1.68
N HIS A 296 7.45 -10.22 1.15
CA HIS A 296 6.28 -9.79 0.38
C HIS A 296 5.20 -9.18 1.29
N THR A 297 4.49 -8.17 0.79
CA THR A 297 3.32 -7.55 1.45
C THR A 297 2.24 -8.57 1.82
N LEU A 298 1.69 -8.44 3.03
CA LEU A 298 0.58 -9.24 3.52
C LEU A 298 -0.75 -8.66 3.02
N ALA A 299 -1.47 -9.40 2.19
CA ALA A 299 -2.80 -9.01 1.70
C ALA A 299 -3.83 -8.72 2.82
N HIS A 300 -3.61 -9.26 4.04
CA HIS A 300 -4.33 -8.87 5.25
C HIS A 300 -3.52 -9.14 6.53
N THR A 301 -3.85 -8.42 7.60
CA THR A 301 -3.24 -8.54 8.94
C THR A 301 -3.89 -9.60 9.85
N ASN A 302 -4.90 -10.33 9.36
CA ASN A 302 -5.60 -11.37 10.14
C ASN A 302 -4.66 -12.52 10.55
N LEU A 303 -4.73 -12.95 11.81
CA LEU A 303 -3.90 -14.01 12.40
C LEU A 303 -4.73 -15.28 12.67
N ILE A 304 -4.67 -16.26 11.77
CA ILE A 304 -5.47 -17.49 11.81
C ILE A 304 -4.77 -18.53 12.71
N PRO A 305 -5.39 -19.09 13.77
CA PRO A 305 -4.75 -20.11 14.61
C PRO A 305 -4.38 -21.39 13.84
N ASN A 306 -3.12 -21.82 13.92
CA ASN A 306 -2.64 -23.06 13.28
C ASN A 306 -2.71 -24.24 14.25
N TYR A 307 -3.93 -24.75 14.48
CA TYR A 307 -4.16 -25.89 15.37
C TYR A 307 -3.38 -27.16 14.96
N THR A 308 -3.14 -27.36 13.66
CA THR A 308 -2.37 -28.50 13.14
C THR A 308 -0.91 -28.44 13.59
N VAL A 309 -0.21 -27.33 13.36
CA VAL A 309 1.18 -27.14 13.84
C VAL A 309 1.23 -27.18 15.37
N LYS A 310 0.23 -26.60 16.06
CA LYS A 310 0.15 -26.66 17.52
C LYS A 310 0.09 -28.10 18.07
N ALA A 311 -0.68 -28.97 17.42
CA ALA A 311 -0.77 -30.39 17.78
C ALA A 311 0.51 -31.18 17.43
N LEU A 312 1.14 -30.89 16.29
CA LEU A 312 2.41 -31.51 15.90
C LEU A 312 3.55 -31.15 16.87
N ILE A 313 3.63 -29.89 17.29
CA ILE A 313 4.60 -29.43 18.29
C ILE A 313 4.36 -30.10 19.64
N ALA A 314 3.12 -30.16 20.12
CA ALA A 314 2.80 -30.81 21.40
C ALA A 314 3.21 -32.31 21.40
N ASN A 315 2.85 -33.06 20.36
CA ASN A 315 3.22 -34.46 20.19
C ASN A 315 4.76 -34.64 20.13
N TRP A 316 5.47 -33.79 19.38
CA TRP A 316 6.93 -33.84 19.34
C TRP A 316 7.57 -33.53 20.70
N CYS A 317 7.04 -32.57 21.45
CA CYS A 317 7.48 -32.26 22.81
C CYS A 317 7.29 -33.43 23.77
N GLU A 318 6.13 -34.10 23.74
CA GLU A 318 5.83 -35.29 24.54
C GLU A 318 6.79 -36.45 24.21
N LEU A 319 6.96 -36.77 22.92
CA LEU A 319 7.85 -37.86 22.47
C LEU A 319 9.32 -37.64 22.83
N ASN A 320 9.79 -36.38 22.84
CA ASN A 320 11.19 -36.04 23.09
C ASN A 320 11.47 -35.52 24.51
N ASN A 321 10.48 -35.58 25.42
CA ASN A 321 10.54 -35.05 26.79
C ASN A 321 10.92 -33.55 26.88
N VAL A 322 10.63 -32.77 25.83
CA VAL A 322 10.89 -31.33 25.78
C VAL A 322 9.71 -30.60 26.41
N LYS A 323 9.95 -29.86 27.50
CA LYS A 323 8.91 -29.03 28.13
C LYS A 323 8.54 -27.87 27.21
N LEU A 324 7.27 -27.74 26.88
CA LEU A 324 6.72 -26.57 26.19
C LEU A 324 7.03 -25.29 26.99
N PRO A 325 7.49 -24.20 26.34
CA PRO A 325 7.61 -22.91 26.99
C PRO A 325 6.27 -22.43 27.54
N VAL A 326 6.30 -21.70 28.67
CA VAL A 326 5.09 -21.10 29.24
C VAL A 326 4.60 -19.99 28.30
N PRO A 327 3.29 -19.92 27.93
CA PRO A 327 2.79 -18.93 27.00
C PRO A 327 3.12 -17.49 27.41
N VAL A 328 3.84 -16.77 26.54
CA VAL A 328 4.35 -15.42 26.81
C VAL A 328 3.19 -14.42 26.87
N LYS A 329 2.79 -14.04 28.09
CA LYS A 329 1.83 -12.95 28.32
C LYS A 329 2.55 -11.62 28.18
N SER A 330 2.17 -10.85 27.14
CA SER A 330 2.53 -9.44 26.91
C SER A 330 4.02 -9.09 27.04
N VAL A 331 4.72 -9.00 25.90
CA VAL A 331 6.08 -8.47 25.85
C VAL A 331 6.08 -6.98 26.19
N HIS A 332 6.52 -6.63 27.40
CA HIS A 332 7.13 -5.34 27.69
C HIS A 332 8.66 -5.52 27.69
N PRO A 333 9.44 -4.61 27.08
CA PRO A 333 10.90 -4.72 27.07
C PRO A 333 11.49 -4.35 28.45
N SER A 334 11.84 -5.36 29.25
CA SER A 334 12.60 -5.19 30.50
C SER A 334 14.09 -5.45 30.29
N SER A 335 14.94 -4.62 30.88
CA SER A 335 16.40 -4.61 30.77
C SER A 335 17.08 -5.95 31.11
N ALA A 336 18.13 -6.30 30.34
CA ALA A 336 19.08 -7.36 30.68
C ALA A 336 20.31 -6.79 31.40
N GLU A 337 20.76 -7.46 32.48
CA GLU A 337 22.03 -7.17 33.16
C GLU A 337 23.23 -7.86 32.46
N PRO A 338 24.46 -7.34 32.58
CA PRO A 338 25.64 -7.89 31.91
C PRO A 338 26.28 -9.09 32.66
N PRO A 339 26.92 -10.02 31.93
CA PRO A 339 27.57 -11.19 32.53
C PRO A 339 28.90 -10.86 33.22
N ARG A 340 29.32 -11.70 34.17
CA ARG A 340 30.65 -11.65 34.82
C ARG A 340 31.58 -12.75 34.29
N SER A 341 32.86 -12.42 34.13
CA SER A 341 33.91 -13.28 33.56
C SER A 341 34.50 -14.29 34.55
N LEU A 342 35.04 -15.40 34.04
CA LEU A 342 35.73 -16.46 34.79
C LEU A 342 37.26 -16.42 34.58
N SER A 343 38.03 -16.65 35.65
CA SER A 343 39.47 -16.99 35.59
C SER A 343 39.94 -17.71 36.86
N SER A 344 40.73 -18.77 36.71
CA SER A 344 41.33 -19.63 37.76
C SER A 344 42.84 -19.29 37.96
N PRO A 345 43.70 -20.03 38.71
CA PRO A 345 43.52 -21.21 39.59
C PRO A 345 44.21 -21.10 41.00
N GLY A 346 44.18 -22.18 41.80
CA GLY A 346 44.84 -22.30 43.13
C GLY A 346 46.25 -22.95 43.11
N PRO A 347 46.89 -23.22 44.28
CA PRO A 347 46.83 -24.60 44.82
C PRO A 347 46.96 -24.83 46.36
N ILE A 348 46.26 -25.89 46.83
CA ILE A 348 46.68 -26.96 47.77
C ILE A 348 47.28 -26.65 49.16
N LEU A 349 46.61 -27.13 50.24
CA LEU A 349 47.22 -28.03 51.25
C LEU A 349 46.21 -28.86 52.07
N VAL A 350 46.64 -30.07 52.43
CA VAL A 350 45.93 -31.23 53.06
C VAL A 350 45.51 -30.98 54.52
N SER A 351 44.45 -31.55 55.13
CA SER A 351 43.16 -32.21 54.74
C SER A 351 42.43 -32.63 56.06
N SER A 352 41.27 -33.31 56.20
CA SER A 352 40.08 -33.67 55.39
C SER A 352 38.96 -34.23 56.34
N SER A 353 37.74 -34.45 55.81
CA SER A 353 36.54 -35.06 56.47
C SER A 353 35.89 -34.27 57.63
N GLY A 354 34.56 -34.08 57.68
CA GLY A 354 33.50 -34.31 56.67
C GLY A 354 32.39 -33.27 56.88
N PHE A 355 31.91 -32.63 55.80
CA PHE A 355 31.56 -31.21 55.89
C PHE A 355 30.06 -30.84 55.97
N HIS A 356 29.82 -29.87 56.86
CA HIS A 356 28.63 -29.03 57.02
C HIS A 356 28.36 -28.14 55.79
N ARG A 357 27.12 -27.72 55.42
CA ARG A 357 25.88 -27.31 56.14
C ARG A 357 25.81 -25.77 56.38
N ASP A 358 24.63 -25.21 56.06
CA ASP A 358 24.00 -23.91 56.44
C ASP A 358 24.93 -22.70 56.71
N GLY A 359 24.88 -21.65 55.89
CA GLY A 359 24.03 -20.48 56.19
C GLY A 359 24.90 -19.25 56.58
N SER A 360 24.40 -18.11 57.08
CA SER A 360 23.02 -17.70 57.40
C SER A 360 22.91 -16.16 57.47
N SER A 361 21.68 -15.61 57.37
CA SER A 361 21.20 -14.42 58.13
C SER A 361 21.72 -13.00 57.80
N LEU A 362 20.99 -11.88 58.04
CA LEU A 362 19.55 -11.63 58.35
C LEU A 362 19.19 -10.11 58.16
N LEU A 363 17.89 -9.81 57.93
CA LEU A 363 17.12 -8.57 58.26
C LEU A 363 17.35 -7.20 57.53
N HIS A 364 16.31 -6.75 56.80
CA HIS A 364 15.38 -5.61 57.04
C HIS A 364 15.80 -4.34 57.83
N PRO A 365 15.18 -3.13 57.65
CA PRO A 365 13.76 -2.79 57.29
C PRO A 365 13.54 -1.95 56.00
N ARG A 366 12.33 -1.82 55.37
CA ARG A 366 11.16 -0.90 55.59
C ARG A 366 11.53 0.61 55.71
N SER A 367 10.81 1.61 55.17
CA SER A 367 9.56 1.75 54.35
C SER A 367 9.51 3.19 53.73
N THR A 368 8.72 3.57 52.72
CA THR A 368 7.33 4.15 52.81
C THR A 368 6.88 4.80 51.46
N SER A 369 5.55 4.95 51.24
CA SER A 369 4.74 6.00 50.51
C SER A 369 5.28 6.80 49.29
N GLU A 370 4.52 7.31 48.31
CA GLU A 370 3.08 7.29 47.91
C GLU A 370 2.96 7.73 46.41
N SER A 371 1.98 7.30 45.60
CA SER A 371 0.73 8.01 45.17
C SER A 371 0.91 9.41 44.50
N SER A 372 0.25 9.83 43.41
CA SER A 372 -0.87 9.28 42.59
C SER A 372 -1.02 9.96 41.19
N LEU A 373 -1.75 9.30 40.27
CA LEU A 373 -2.77 9.76 39.27
C LEU A 373 -2.95 11.28 38.95
N SER A 374 -3.40 11.77 37.77
CA SER A 374 -3.85 11.16 36.48
C SER A 374 -4.31 12.22 35.42
N GLY A 375 -4.23 11.92 34.11
CA GLY A 375 -5.04 12.53 33.02
C GLY A 375 -4.58 13.90 32.46
N ILE A 376 -5.08 14.42 31.32
CA ILE A 376 -6.09 13.87 30.37
C ILE A 376 -6.05 14.57 28.96
N VAL A 377 -5.83 13.78 27.90
CA VAL A 377 -6.49 13.75 26.55
C VAL A 377 -6.17 14.78 25.42
N ALA A 378 -5.78 14.21 24.25
CA ALA A 378 -5.96 14.62 22.82
C ALA A 378 -5.26 15.94 22.33
N ASN A 379 -5.40 16.50 21.10
CA ASN A 379 -6.41 16.28 20.04
C ASN A 379 -6.09 16.79 18.60
N GLY A 380 -5.72 15.90 17.65
CA GLY A 380 -6.18 15.88 16.23
C GLY A 380 -5.58 16.80 15.12
N GLN A 381 -4.69 16.24 14.29
CA GLN A 381 -4.31 16.63 12.89
C GLN A 381 -3.41 17.86 12.58
N ASP A 382 -2.44 17.65 11.68
CA ASP A 382 -1.97 18.58 10.63
C ASP A 382 -1.82 17.79 9.29
N LEU A 383 -1.82 18.47 8.13
CA LEU A 383 -2.63 18.03 6.99
C LEU A 383 -1.95 17.99 5.60
N ASP A 384 -0.97 17.07 5.55
CA ASP A 384 -0.18 16.51 4.42
C ASP A 384 -0.73 16.59 2.96
N ILE A 385 0.16 17.02 2.05
CA ILE A 385 0.00 17.09 0.59
C ILE A 385 1.18 16.41 -0.14
N ALA A 386 1.62 15.24 0.31
CA ALA A 386 2.27 14.16 -0.52
C ALA A 386 0.54 12.28 -2.79
N ARG A 387 0.98 11.99 -4.07
CA ARG A 387 0.17 11.56 -5.24
C ARG A 387 -0.18 10.07 -5.19
N ILE A 388 -1.22 9.73 -5.93
CA ILE A 388 -2.02 8.53 -5.68
C ILE A 388 -1.78 7.48 -6.75
N SER A 389 -1.23 6.34 -6.34
CA SER A 389 -1.28 5.09 -7.09
C SER A 389 -2.36 4.20 -6.50
N LEU A 390 -3.49 4.04 -7.20
CA LEU A 390 -4.64 3.21 -6.76
C LEU A 390 -4.42 1.69 -6.92
N THR A 391 -3.17 1.27 -7.12
CA THR A 391 -2.74 -0.12 -7.34
C THR A 391 -2.99 -1.06 -6.15
N GLY A 392 -3.13 -0.54 -4.92
CA GLY A 392 -3.34 -1.33 -3.70
C GLY A 392 -4.74 -1.96 -3.53
N SER A 393 -5.64 -1.83 -4.51
CA SER A 393 -7.05 -2.26 -4.40
C SER A 393 -7.38 -3.59 -5.08
N GLU A 394 -6.43 -4.18 -5.81
CA GLU A 394 -6.73 -5.27 -6.76
C GLU A 394 -6.82 -6.68 -6.13
N GLU A 395 -6.35 -6.86 -4.89
CA GLU A 395 -6.19 -8.21 -4.30
C GLU A 395 -7.42 -8.77 -3.56
N ARG A 396 -8.43 -7.94 -3.25
CA ARG A 396 -9.54 -8.35 -2.36
C ARG A 396 -10.63 -9.19 -3.01
N PHE A 397 -10.76 -9.16 -4.34
CA PHE A 397 -12.00 -9.60 -5.01
C PHE A 397 -12.04 -11.06 -5.48
N ALA A 398 -10.91 -11.78 -5.48
CA ALA A 398 -10.83 -13.18 -5.94
C ALA A 398 -11.32 -14.25 -4.93
N ASN A 399 -12.05 -13.85 -3.87
CA ASN A 399 -12.48 -14.70 -2.76
C ASN A 399 -13.99 -14.59 -2.42
N SER A 400 -14.81 -14.08 -3.34
CA SER A 400 -16.24 -13.77 -3.07
C SER A 400 -17.26 -14.52 -3.97
N GLU A 401 -16.84 -15.53 -4.73
CA GLU A 401 -17.72 -16.43 -5.49
C GLU A 401 -17.98 -17.77 -4.76
N GLU A 402 -18.51 -17.75 -3.52
CA GLU A 402 -18.88 -19.00 -2.83
C GLU A 402 -20.02 -18.87 -1.80
N ARG A 403 -21.20 -18.41 -2.27
CA ARG A 403 -22.52 -18.68 -1.64
C ARG A 403 -23.71 -18.16 -2.47
N ILE A 404 -24.28 -19.02 -3.33
CA ILE A 404 -25.70 -19.06 -3.77
C ILE A 404 -25.80 -20.13 -4.89
N ILE A 405 -26.93 -20.84 -4.97
CA ILE A 405 -27.15 -22.06 -5.79
C ILE A 405 -26.32 -23.26 -5.30
N ASP A 406 -26.79 -23.92 -4.25
CA ASP A 406 -26.69 -25.39 -4.19
C ASP A 406 -27.81 -25.97 -3.29
N SER A 407 -28.96 -26.31 -3.89
CA SER A 407 -30.09 -27.02 -3.26
C SER A 407 -31.20 -27.33 -4.26
N ILE A 408 -31.27 -28.58 -4.74
CA ILE A 408 -32.51 -29.36 -4.94
C ILE A 408 -32.13 -30.84 -5.11
N ALA A 409 -32.99 -31.74 -4.63
CA ALA A 409 -32.63 -33.10 -4.23
C ALA A 409 -32.26 -34.08 -5.36
N SER A 410 -31.44 -35.08 -5.00
CA SER A 410 -31.22 -36.30 -5.78
C SER A 410 -32.49 -37.19 -5.79
N PRO A 411 -32.86 -37.81 -6.93
CA PRO A 411 -33.90 -38.84 -6.97
C PRO A 411 -33.33 -40.23 -6.63
N SER A 412 -34.08 -41.01 -5.85
CA SER A 412 -33.89 -42.46 -5.70
C SER A 412 -34.74 -43.24 -6.72
N ARG A 413 -34.48 -44.55 -6.86
CA ARG A 413 -34.89 -45.38 -8.01
C ARG A 413 -35.95 -46.44 -7.65
N MET A 414 -37.07 -46.41 -8.37
CA MET A 414 -37.95 -47.55 -8.71
C MET A 414 -38.46 -47.26 -10.13
N GLU A 415 -38.22 -48.09 -11.15
CA GLU A 415 -38.84 -49.39 -11.49
C GLU A 415 -40.11 -49.27 -12.35
N GLU A 416 -40.48 -50.37 -13.02
CA GLU A 416 -41.12 -50.37 -14.34
C GLU A 416 -42.67 -50.38 -14.30
N VAL A 417 -43.33 -50.06 -15.43
CA VAL A 417 -44.27 -50.99 -16.13
C VAL A 417 -44.72 -50.41 -17.50
N SER A 418 -44.94 -51.35 -18.40
CA SER A 418 -45.18 -51.37 -19.86
C SER A 418 -46.31 -50.55 -20.51
N ASP A 419 -46.23 -50.56 -21.85
CA ASP A 419 -47.32 -50.60 -22.86
C ASP A 419 -48.12 -49.33 -23.27
N SER A 420 -48.69 -49.25 -24.48
CA SER A 420 -48.16 -49.38 -25.87
C SER A 420 -49.26 -49.03 -26.92
N VAL A 421 -48.92 -49.04 -28.24
CA VAL A 421 -49.84 -49.15 -29.41
C VAL A 421 -50.77 -47.92 -29.67
N VAL A 422 -50.43 -47.00 -30.60
CA VAL A 422 -50.74 -46.98 -32.07
C VAL A 422 -52.11 -46.37 -32.44
N ALA A 423 -52.36 -45.73 -33.60
CA ALA A 423 -51.62 -44.81 -34.51
C ALA A 423 -52.58 -44.41 -35.67
N ALA A 424 -52.30 -43.31 -36.40
CA ALA A 424 -52.77 -42.96 -37.78
C ALA A 424 -52.59 -41.45 -38.05
N ASP A 425 -52.35 -40.96 -39.28
CA ASP A 425 -51.62 -41.55 -40.42
C ASP A 425 -51.21 -40.42 -41.40
N ASP A 426 -50.48 -40.79 -42.45
CA ASP A 426 -50.33 -40.16 -43.74
C ASP A 426 -49.41 -38.94 -43.96
N SER A 427 -48.89 -38.90 -45.18
CA SER A 427 -48.00 -37.89 -45.80
C SER A 427 -48.33 -37.95 -47.31
N PRO A 428 -47.45 -37.78 -48.33
CA PRO A 428 -46.13 -37.13 -48.41
C PRO A 428 -46.01 -36.17 -49.65
N LEU A 429 -44.76 -35.82 -49.97
CA LEU A 429 -44.22 -35.31 -51.25
C LEU A 429 -44.25 -33.79 -51.52
N SER A 430 -43.34 -33.21 -52.32
CA SER A 430 -41.90 -33.49 -52.61
C SER A 430 -41.36 -32.43 -53.61
N ARG A 431 -40.10 -31.96 -53.48
CA ARG A 431 -39.02 -32.16 -54.49
C ARG A 431 -37.74 -31.32 -54.28
N ARG A 432 -36.64 -31.83 -54.82
CA ARG A 432 -35.28 -31.24 -54.95
C ARG A 432 -35.12 -30.46 -56.27
N SER A 433 -34.09 -29.61 -56.35
CA SER A 433 -33.19 -29.58 -57.53
C SER A 433 -31.80 -28.99 -57.20
N HIS A 434 -30.75 -29.44 -57.90
CA HIS A 434 -29.38 -28.89 -57.84
C HIS A 434 -29.07 -28.03 -59.08
N GLY A 435 -28.01 -27.21 -59.02
CA GLY A 435 -27.40 -26.53 -60.17
C GLY A 435 -25.93 -26.16 -59.91
N ARG A 436 -25.10 -26.13 -60.98
CA ARG A 436 -23.66 -25.80 -60.97
C ARG A 436 -23.28 -25.13 -62.32
N SER A 437 -22.09 -24.52 -62.37
CA SER A 437 -21.29 -24.19 -63.59
C SER A 437 -21.74 -22.94 -64.41
N ALA A 438 -20.85 -22.19 -65.09
CA ALA A 438 -19.38 -22.11 -65.05
C ALA A 438 -18.78 -20.85 -65.74
N SER A 439 -17.56 -20.49 -65.32
CA SER A 439 -16.37 -19.94 -66.04
C SER A 439 -16.47 -19.04 -67.29
N ALA A 440 -15.83 -17.85 -67.22
CA ALA A 440 -14.85 -17.27 -68.19
C ALA A 440 -14.52 -15.79 -67.85
N ALA A 441 -13.57 -15.07 -68.47
CA ALA A 441 -12.12 -15.29 -68.64
C ALA A 441 -11.47 -14.02 -69.28
N ASN A 442 -10.16 -13.81 -69.08
CA ASN A 442 -9.24 -12.92 -69.83
C ASN A 442 -9.38 -11.37 -69.77
N ALA A 443 -8.34 -10.81 -69.15
CA ALA A 443 -7.91 -9.43 -69.06
C ALA A 443 -7.62 -8.67 -70.37
N THR A 444 -7.54 -7.34 -70.25
CA THR A 444 -6.51 -6.52 -70.91
C THR A 444 -6.06 -5.38 -69.98
N SER A 445 -4.87 -4.83 -70.23
CA SER A 445 -4.21 -3.74 -69.46
C SER A 445 -3.86 -2.60 -70.44
N PRO A 446 -3.52 -1.36 -70.04
CA PRO A 446 -2.22 -1.12 -69.39
C PRO A 446 -2.06 0.08 -68.41
N ARG A 447 -1.10 -0.10 -67.48
CA ARG A 447 -0.08 0.89 -66.99
C ARG A 447 -0.47 2.18 -66.24
N ARG A 448 0.19 2.31 -65.06
CA ARG A 448 0.89 3.49 -64.49
C ARG A 448 0.03 4.67 -63.98
N SER A 449 0.46 5.43 -62.96
CA SER A 449 1.44 5.24 -61.87
C SER A 449 1.40 6.45 -60.91
N SER A 450 1.79 6.26 -59.63
CA SER A 450 2.43 7.24 -58.70
C SER A 450 1.80 8.64 -58.49
N GLY A 451 1.69 9.09 -57.23
CA GLY A 451 1.49 10.52 -56.92
C GLY A 451 0.53 10.81 -55.75
N ASP A 452 0.95 10.42 -54.55
CA ASP A 452 1.13 11.27 -53.36
C ASP A 452 0.23 12.51 -53.11
N ASP A 453 -0.20 12.61 -51.85
CA ASP A 453 -0.39 13.80 -51.00
C ASP A 453 -1.44 14.90 -51.29
N ALA A 454 -2.15 15.24 -50.19
CA ALA A 454 -2.42 16.58 -49.62
C ALA A 454 -2.96 17.74 -50.49
N SER A 455 -3.75 18.70 -49.98
CA SER A 455 -4.54 18.84 -48.74
C SER A 455 -5.35 20.14 -48.87
N GLU A 456 -6.28 20.42 -47.93
CA GLU A 456 -6.96 21.73 -47.78
C GLU A 456 -7.91 22.16 -48.94
N SER A 457 -8.92 23.02 -48.74
CA SER A 457 -9.71 23.32 -47.53
C SER A 457 -11.05 23.97 -47.92
N LEU A 458 -11.94 24.17 -46.92
CA LEU A 458 -12.92 25.27 -46.82
C LEU A 458 -13.74 25.69 -48.08
N GLU A 459 -15.05 25.41 -48.08
CA GLU A 459 -16.08 26.41 -47.73
C GLU A 459 -17.52 25.85 -47.76
N VAL A 460 -18.45 26.56 -47.11
CA VAL A 460 -19.90 26.30 -47.11
C VAL A 460 -20.64 27.61 -47.41
N PRO A 461 -21.60 27.59 -48.34
CA PRO A 461 -22.81 28.38 -48.11
C PRO A 461 -24.11 27.66 -48.51
N ASN A 462 -24.90 27.34 -47.48
CA ASN A 462 -26.29 27.75 -47.30
C ASN A 462 -27.36 27.68 -48.42
N HIS A 463 -28.50 27.12 -47.99
CA HIS A 463 -29.87 27.64 -48.15
C HIS A 463 -30.74 27.35 -49.41
N LEU A 464 -31.76 26.51 -49.13
CA LEU A 464 -33.20 26.81 -49.18
C LEU A 464 -34.04 26.55 -50.46
N ILE A 465 -35.30 26.16 -50.18
CA ILE A 465 -36.53 26.31 -50.98
C ILE A 465 -36.61 25.43 -52.26
N ALA A 466 -37.73 24.82 -52.68
CA ALA A 466 -39.00 24.37 -52.10
C ALA A 466 -39.73 23.56 -53.24
N SER A 467 -40.97 23.03 -53.23
CA SER A 467 -42.10 22.77 -52.31
C SER A 467 -43.14 21.89 -53.07
N TYR A 468 -44.32 21.60 -52.49
CA TYR A 468 -45.53 21.02 -53.12
C TYR A 468 -45.49 19.48 -53.37
N ASN A 469 -46.37 18.64 -52.78
CA ASN A 469 -47.86 18.54 -52.76
C ASN A 469 -48.38 17.61 -53.88
N SER A 470 -49.50 16.87 -53.78
CA SER A 470 -50.52 16.61 -52.71
C SER A 470 -51.25 15.27 -53.05
N ASP A 471 -52.35 14.74 -52.48
CA ASP A 471 -53.61 15.31 -51.97
C ASP A 471 -54.49 14.32 -51.14
N THR A 472 -55.26 14.87 -50.17
CA THR A 472 -56.63 14.50 -49.67
C THR A 472 -57.02 13.04 -49.32
N SER A 473 -57.91 12.72 -48.35
CA SER A 473 -58.71 13.41 -47.30
C SER A 473 -59.39 12.32 -46.40
N GLY A 474 -60.14 12.55 -45.30
CA GLY A 474 -60.52 13.74 -44.51
C GLY A 474 -61.77 13.47 -43.61
N GLU A 475 -62.10 14.41 -42.71
CA GLU A 475 -63.38 14.57 -41.96
C GLU A 475 -63.87 13.50 -40.94
N VAL A 476 -64.62 13.78 -39.85
CA VAL A 476 -64.79 14.96 -38.92
C VAL A 476 -65.61 14.53 -37.67
N LYS A 477 -65.26 14.97 -36.43
CA LYS A 477 -66.18 15.40 -35.31
C LYS A 477 -65.49 15.65 -33.95
N SER A 478 -66.20 16.34 -33.03
CA SER A 478 -65.77 16.86 -31.70
C SER A 478 -67.01 17.09 -30.78
N GLU A 479 -67.01 17.53 -29.50
CA GLU A 479 -65.99 18.06 -28.55
C GLU A 479 -66.52 18.00 -27.07
N MET A 480 -65.65 18.17 -26.05
CA MET A 480 -65.92 18.66 -24.65
C MET A 480 -66.80 17.79 -23.70
N PRO A 481 -66.96 18.13 -22.38
CA PRO A 481 -66.31 19.15 -21.50
C PRO A 481 -65.41 18.55 -20.37
N ARG A 482 -64.54 19.23 -19.59
CA ARG A 482 -64.65 20.43 -18.68
C ARG A 482 -65.62 20.20 -17.48
N VAL A 483 -65.50 20.71 -16.25
CA VAL A 483 -64.67 21.72 -15.50
C VAL A 483 -64.99 21.56 -13.97
N VAL A 484 -64.27 22.00 -12.90
CA VAL A 484 -62.85 22.24 -12.51
C VAL A 484 -62.81 22.60 -10.97
N SER A 485 -61.63 22.90 -10.37
CA SER A 485 -61.42 23.52 -9.00
C SER A 485 -61.64 22.66 -7.73
N SER A 486 -61.05 22.95 -6.54
CA SER A 486 -59.89 23.78 -6.13
C SER A 486 -59.55 23.63 -4.61
N ALA A 487 -58.29 23.84 -4.20
CA ALA A 487 -57.74 24.50 -2.97
C ALA A 487 -58.39 24.33 -1.55
N ALA A 488 -57.71 24.45 -0.39
CA ALA A 488 -56.28 24.40 0.01
C ALA A 488 -56.16 24.49 1.57
N ALA A 489 -54.94 24.27 2.12
CA ALA A 489 -54.39 24.82 3.39
C ALA A 489 -54.90 24.39 4.80
N SER A 490 -54.02 23.65 5.51
CA SER A 490 -53.39 24.02 6.81
C SER A 490 -54.05 23.84 8.22
N ASN A 491 -53.27 23.15 9.09
CA ASN A 491 -52.96 23.44 10.51
C ASN A 491 -53.87 23.08 11.72
N SER A 492 -53.57 21.91 12.32
CA SER A 492 -53.11 21.68 13.72
C SER A 492 -53.94 22.06 15.00
N SER A 493 -54.24 21.07 15.87
CA SER A 493 -53.52 20.81 17.17
C SER A 493 -54.35 20.31 18.40
N LEU A 494 -53.77 19.32 19.12
CA LEU A 494 -53.75 19.03 20.59
C LEU A 494 -54.89 18.33 21.41
N HIS A 495 -54.42 17.44 22.33
CA HIS A 495 -54.97 16.98 23.65
C HIS A 495 -56.20 16.02 23.72
N ARG A 496 -56.36 15.09 24.70
CA ARG A 496 -55.47 14.44 25.72
C ARG A 496 -56.16 13.15 26.33
N GLU A 497 -55.37 12.32 27.04
CA GLU A 497 -55.60 11.09 27.87
C GLU A 497 -56.79 11.10 28.90
N PRO A 498 -57.21 9.96 29.58
CA PRO A 498 -56.35 9.12 30.46
C PRO A 498 -56.65 7.61 30.79
N GLU A 499 -55.58 6.88 31.18
CA GLU A 499 -55.36 5.97 32.35
C GLU A 499 -56.04 4.60 32.69
N PHE A 500 -55.15 3.64 33.04
CA PHE A 500 -55.14 2.59 34.10
C PHE A 500 -55.89 1.21 34.02
N SER A 501 -55.46 0.29 34.91
CA SER A 501 -55.61 -1.19 34.86
C SER A 501 -55.87 -1.80 36.26
N PRO A 502 -56.16 -3.12 36.38
CA PRO A 502 -55.29 -3.97 37.22
C PRO A 502 -55.15 -5.47 36.86
N ARG A 503 -53.99 -6.05 37.22
CA ARG A 503 -53.67 -7.34 37.94
C ARG A 503 -54.62 -8.56 37.81
N PHE A 504 -54.21 -9.83 37.85
CA PHE A 504 -53.01 -10.55 38.36
C PHE A 504 -52.73 -11.80 37.45
N VAL A 505 -51.89 -12.82 37.70
CA VAL A 505 -51.09 -13.33 38.85
C VAL A 505 -49.75 -13.93 38.35
N GLU A 506 -48.99 -14.68 39.17
CA GLU A 506 -47.73 -15.36 38.75
C GLU A 506 -47.63 -16.83 39.22
N THR A 507 -46.88 -17.65 38.46
CA THR A 507 -45.93 -18.64 39.03
C THR A 507 -44.62 -18.62 38.25
N ARG A 508 -43.49 -18.45 38.96
CA ARG A 508 -42.10 -18.43 38.43
C ARG A 508 -41.49 -19.85 38.53
N SER A 509 -40.20 -20.18 38.35
CA SER A 509 -38.91 -19.44 38.30
C SER A 509 -37.79 -20.42 37.85
N ARG A 510 -36.52 -20.10 37.51
CA ARG A 510 -35.79 -18.87 37.12
C ARG A 510 -34.27 -19.18 37.12
N SER A 511 -33.54 -18.89 36.04
CA SER A 511 -32.06 -18.75 36.08
C SER A 511 -31.45 -18.03 34.85
N GLN A 512 -31.64 -16.71 34.79
CA GLN A 512 -30.72 -15.78 34.12
C GLN A 512 -30.13 -14.83 35.19
N PRO A 513 -29.06 -14.09 34.86
CA PRO A 513 -29.29 -12.66 34.67
C PRO A 513 -28.61 -12.04 33.44
N PHE A 514 -29.40 -11.31 32.65
CA PHE A 514 -28.93 -10.14 31.89
C PHE A 514 -28.49 -9.01 32.84
N TRP A 515 -27.72 -8.04 32.33
CA TRP A 515 -27.77 -6.66 32.79
C TRP A 515 -27.93 -5.68 31.61
N ARG A 516 -28.46 -4.48 31.88
CA ARG A 516 -28.96 -3.51 30.89
C ARG A 516 -28.01 -2.32 30.69
N ARG A 517 -28.23 -1.57 29.60
CA ARG A 517 -27.89 -0.13 29.51
C ARG A 517 -28.55 0.68 30.65
N PRO A 518 -27.87 1.71 31.16
CA PRO A 518 -28.49 2.95 31.61
C PRO A 518 -27.93 4.18 30.86
N SER A 519 -28.55 5.35 31.05
CA SER A 519 -28.03 6.65 30.59
C SER A 519 -28.16 7.71 31.69
N ASP A 520 -27.14 8.56 31.75
CA ASP A 520 -27.10 9.93 32.29
C ASP A 520 -27.18 10.25 33.81
N ARG A 521 -26.33 11.25 34.15
CA ARG A 521 -26.24 12.10 35.36
C ARG A 521 -25.72 11.49 36.68
N LEU A 522 -24.40 11.67 36.91
CA LEU A 522 -23.85 12.66 37.86
C LEU A 522 -22.32 12.83 37.66
N LEU A 523 -21.75 13.98 38.05
CA LEU A 523 -20.35 14.37 37.81
C LEU A 523 -19.40 14.00 38.98
N PRO A 524 -18.09 13.81 38.69
CA PRO A 524 -17.06 14.68 39.31
C PRO A 524 -16.18 15.43 38.27
N ARG A 525 -15.25 16.27 38.75
CA ARG A 525 -14.47 17.24 37.94
C ARG A 525 -13.01 16.81 37.68
N ILE A 526 -12.59 17.02 36.42
CA ILE A 526 -11.34 17.68 35.95
C ILE A 526 -10.01 17.34 36.64
N VAL A 527 -9.13 16.68 35.87
CA VAL A 527 -7.74 17.10 35.60
C VAL A 527 -7.57 17.10 34.07
N SER A 528 -6.72 17.95 33.47
CA SER A 528 -6.66 18.12 32.01
C SER A 528 -5.28 18.59 31.51
N SER A 529 -4.79 17.97 30.43
CA SER A 529 -3.56 18.37 29.73
C SER A 529 -3.28 17.48 28.48
N PRO A 530 -2.91 18.05 27.31
CA PRO A 530 -3.25 19.38 26.78
C PRO A 530 -4.00 19.23 25.43
N THR A 531 -5.34 19.33 25.47
CA THR A 531 -6.28 18.96 24.38
C THR A 531 -6.28 19.88 23.13
N THR A 532 -5.27 20.72 22.96
CA THR A 532 -5.46 22.06 22.36
C THR A 532 -4.68 22.37 21.09
N GLU A 533 -3.45 21.87 20.91
CA GLU A 533 -2.58 22.33 19.82
C GLU A 533 -3.14 21.95 18.45
N THR A 534 -3.35 20.65 18.24
CA THR A 534 -3.69 20.09 16.94
C THR A 534 -5.12 20.45 16.49
N ARG A 535 -6.08 20.58 17.42
CA ARG A 535 -7.47 20.98 17.12
C ARG A 535 -7.56 22.39 16.51
N ALA A 536 -6.53 23.22 16.71
CA ALA A 536 -6.46 24.55 16.12
C ALA A 536 -6.20 24.49 14.59
N ASP A 537 -5.29 23.62 14.14
CA ASP A 537 -5.00 23.43 12.71
C ASP A 537 -6.24 22.98 11.93
N LEU A 538 -7.09 22.14 12.54
CA LEU A 538 -8.38 21.77 11.95
C LEU A 538 -9.38 22.91 11.86
N SER A 539 -9.43 23.80 12.85
CA SER A 539 -10.23 25.01 12.74
C SER A 539 -9.72 25.91 11.61
N GLY A 540 -8.40 25.92 11.38
CA GLY A 540 -7.75 26.58 10.24
C GLY A 540 -8.16 25.96 8.91
N LEU A 541 -7.90 24.66 8.73
CA LEU A 541 -8.22 23.93 7.50
C LEU A 541 -9.72 23.94 7.19
N GLU A 542 -10.60 23.66 8.16
CA GLU A 542 -12.05 23.66 7.92
C GLU A 542 -12.52 25.05 7.44
N THR A 543 -11.89 26.12 7.92
CA THR A 543 -12.14 27.49 7.44
C THR A 543 -11.57 27.73 6.04
N GLN A 544 -10.34 27.27 5.75
CA GLN A 544 -9.75 27.34 4.41
C GLN A 544 -10.59 26.57 3.38
N VAL A 545 -11.00 25.35 3.71
CA VAL A 545 -11.81 24.47 2.86
C VAL A 545 -13.20 25.06 2.64
N LYS A 546 -13.85 25.64 3.66
CA LYS A 546 -15.12 26.37 3.48
C LYS A 546 -14.97 27.55 2.52
N LYS A 547 -13.91 28.35 2.66
CA LYS A 547 -13.64 29.44 1.71
C LYS A 547 -13.42 28.91 0.29
N LEU A 548 -12.68 27.81 0.13
CA LEU A 548 -12.50 27.17 -1.18
C LEU A 548 -13.83 26.65 -1.77
N VAL A 549 -14.74 26.14 -0.93
CA VAL A 549 -16.11 25.71 -1.30
C VAL A 549 -17.00 26.91 -1.68
N GLU A 550 -16.82 28.07 -1.07
CA GLU A 550 -17.44 29.32 -1.50
C GLU A 550 -16.86 29.79 -2.85
N ASP A 551 -15.53 29.80 -2.98
CA ASP A 551 -14.80 30.16 -4.21
C ASP A 551 -15.17 29.24 -5.42
N LEU A 552 -15.55 27.96 -5.18
CA LEU A 552 -16.09 27.07 -6.23
C LEU A 552 -17.41 27.56 -6.85
N ASN A 553 -18.19 28.40 -6.17
CA ASN A 553 -19.44 28.98 -6.67
C ASN A 553 -19.25 30.40 -7.26
N SER A 554 -18.02 30.89 -7.35
CA SER A 554 -17.73 32.21 -7.93
C SER A 554 -18.05 32.26 -9.43
N ASP A 555 -18.59 33.38 -9.93
CA ASP A 555 -18.77 33.62 -11.37
C ASP A 555 -17.43 33.71 -12.14
N SER A 556 -16.31 33.87 -11.41
CA SER A 556 -14.96 33.94 -11.97
C SER A 556 -14.38 32.56 -12.25
N ILE A 557 -14.20 32.23 -13.53
CA ILE A 557 -13.57 30.97 -13.99
C ILE A 557 -12.16 30.82 -13.39
N ASP A 558 -11.39 31.91 -13.28
CA ASP A 558 -10.04 31.85 -12.70
C ASP A 558 -10.09 31.52 -11.20
N THR A 559 -11.09 32.04 -10.47
CA THR A 559 -11.33 31.72 -9.06
C THR A 559 -11.76 30.26 -8.88
N GLN A 560 -12.70 29.76 -9.70
CA GLN A 560 -13.09 28.35 -9.70
C GLN A 560 -11.89 27.44 -10.02
N ARG A 561 -11.05 27.79 -11.01
CA ARG A 561 -9.90 26.98 -11.45
C ARG A 561 -8.84 26.87 -10.36
N GLU A 562 -8.54 27.96 -9.66
CA GLU A 562 -7.63 27.97 -8.52
C GLU A 562 -8.21 27.19 -7.34
N ALA A 563 -9.47 27.44 -6.96
CA ALA A 563 -10.10 26.76 -5.82
C ALA A 563 -10.22 25.24 -6.04
N THR A 564 -10.62 24.81 -7.24
CA THR A 564 -10.61 23.38 -7.63
C THR A 564 -9.19 22.81 -7.64
N GLY A 565 -8.20 23.61 -8.06
CA GLY A 565 -6.78 23.26 -8.03
C GLY A 565 -6.25 23.02 -6.62
N GLN A 566 -6.59 23.89 -5.66
CA GLN A 566 -6.21 23.75 -4.25
C GLN A 566 -6.94 22.59 -3.58
N LEU A 567 -8.24 22.38 -3.81
CA LEU A 567 -8.97 21.24 -3.26
C LEU A 567 -8.42 19.90 -3.79
N ARG A 568 -8.03 19.83 -5.06
CA ARG A 568 -7.30 18.68 -5.64
C ARG A 568 -5.98 18.42 -4.91
N LEU A 569 -5.23 19.47 -4.57
CA LEU A 569 -3.97 19.36 -3.84
C LEU A 569 -4.19 18.93 -2.38
N LEU A 570 -5.12 19.55 -1.66
CA LEU A 570 -5.45 19.16 -0.27
C LEU A 570 -5.88 17.69 -0.19
N ALA A 571 -6.78 17.24 -1.07
CA ALA A 571 -7.24 15.85 -1.10
C ALA A 571 -6.14 14.81 -1.47
N LYS A 572 -4.96 15.25 -1.92
CA LYS A 572 -3.94 14.42 -2.60
C LYS A 572 -3.35 13.32 -1.70
N HIS A 573 -2.75 13.65 -0.55
CA HIS A 573 -2.05 12.66 0.31
C HIS A 573 -2.73 12.39 1.68
N ASN A 574 -3.00 13.39 2.52
CA ASN A 574 -3.58 13.11 3.85
C ASN A 574 -4.97 12.46 3.77
N MET A 575 -5.33 11.61 4.75
CA MET A 575 -6.67 11.04 4.86
C MET A 575 -7.68 12.04 5.43
N ASP A 576 -7.31 12.83 6.43
CA ASP A 576 -8.22 13.74 7.12
C ASP A 576 -8.58 14.97 6.24
N ASN A 577 -7.72 15.37 5.29
CA ASN A 577 -8.04 16.38 4.26
C ASN A 577 -9.28 15.94 3.47
N ARG A 578 -9.29 14.67 3.07
CA ARG A 578 -10.39 14.07 2.30
C ARG A 578 -11.68 14.05 3.11
N ILE A 579 -11.58 13.89 4.44
CA ILE A 579 -12.73 13.92 5.36
C ILE A 579 -13.25 15.35 5.54
N VAL A 580 -12.38 16.34 5.78
CA VAL A 580 -12.77 17.75 5.95
C VAL A 580 -13.39 18.33 4.67
N ILE A 581 -12.79 18.07 3.50
CA ILE A 581 -13.32 18.49 2.19
C ILE A 581 -14.70 17.89 1.91
N SER A 582 -14.89 16.61 2.25
CA SER A 582 -16.18 15.92 2.16
C SER A 582 -17.23 16.54 3.07
N ASN A 583 -16.90 16.73 4.36
CA ASN A 583 -17.79 17.30 5.38
C ASN A 583 -18.18 18.76 5.11
N CYS A 584 -17.31 19.54 4.46
CA CYS A 584 -17.62 20.91 4.02
C CYS A 584 -18.54 20.99 2.79
N GLY A 585 -19.01 19.86 2.25
CA GLY A 585 -19.95 19.82 1.12
C GLY A 585 -19.31 19.97 -0.26
N ALA A 586 -17.98 19.96 -0.38
CA ALA A 586 -17.28 20.21 -1.64
C ALA A 586 -17.65 19.21 -2.74
N ILE A 587 -17.99 17.97 -2.38
CA ILE A 587 -18.26 16.87 -3.32
C ILE A 587 -19.33 17.25 -4.36
N THR A 588 -20.47 17.79 -3.94
CA THR A 588 -21.56 18.14 -4.87
C THR A 588 -21.15 19.23 -5.86
N LEU A 589 -20.34 20.21 -5.42
CA LEU A 589 -19.83 21.27 -6.28
C LEU A 589 -18.79 20.74 -7.26
N LEU A 590 -17.85 19.92 -6.78
CA LEU A 590 -16.86 19.25 -7.63
C LEU A 590 -17.54 18.36 -8.69
N VAL A 591 -18.65 17.68 -8.35
CA VAL A 591 -19.46 16.91 -9.31
C VAL A 591 -20.13 17.81 -10.36
N ASN A 592 -20.68 18.97 -9.97
CA ASN A 592 -21.22 19.93 -10.92
C ASN A 592 -20.14 20.44 -11.90
N LEU A 593 -18.94 20.71 -11.40
CA LEU A 593 -17.81 21.22 -12.18
C LEU A 593 -17.22 20.19 -13.16
N LEU A 594 -17.58 18.90 -13.06
CA LEU A 594 -17.29 17.90 -14.11
C LEU A 594 -17.94 18.23 -15.46
N ARG A 595 -19.01 19.06 -15.47
CA ARG A 595 -19.65 19.57 -16.69
C ARG A 595 -19.16 20.96 -17.12
N SER A 596 -18.09 21.48 -16.51
CA SER A 596 -17.49 22.76 -16.92
C SER A 596 -16.92 22.69 -18.34
N THR A 597 -17.04 23.79 -19.08
CA THR A 597 -16.42 23.98 -20.40
C THR A 597 -14.94 24.36 -20.31
N ASP A 598 -14.45 24.76 -19.13
CA ASP A 598 -13.01 24.94 -18.88
C ASP A 598 -12.39 23.56 -18.59
N LEU A 599 -11.57 23.07 -19.52
CA LEU A 599 -10.93 21.76 -19.42
C LEU A 599 -10.09 21.61 -18.15
N LYS A 600 -9.51 22.68 -17.61
CA LYS A 600 -8.65 22.60 -16.43
C LYS A 600 -9.46 22.58 -15.14
N ILE A 601 -10.62 23.23 -15.10
CA ILE A 601 -11.62 23.02 -14.03
C ILE A 601 -12.10 21.57 -14.05
N GLN A 602 -12.55 21.06 -15.21
CA GLN A 602 -13.05 19.68 -15.34
C GLN A 602 -11.99 18.65 -14.90
N GLU A 603 -10.75 18.80 -15.40
CA GLU A 603 -9.61 17.94 -15.04
C GLU A 603 -9.23 18.05 -13.56
N ASN A 604 -9.19 19.28 -13.00
CA ASN A 604 -8.95 19.46 -11.57
C ASN A 604 -10.06 18.81 -10.71
N ALA A 605 -11.32 18.93 -11.13
CA ALA A 605 -12.48 18.41 -10.40
C ALA A 605 -12.54 16.88 -10.40
N VAL A 606 -12.34 16.23 -11.56
CA VAL A 606 -12.29 14.76 -11.62
C VAL A 606 -11.10 14.21 -10.84
N THR A 607 -9.95 14.89 -10.87
CA THR A 607 -8.80 14.50 -10.05
C THR A 607 -9.07 14.71 -8.56
N ALA A 608 -9.76 15.78 -8.17
CA ALA A 608 -10.17 15.99 -6.78
C ALA A 608 -11.11 14.87 -6.29
N LEU A 609 -12.11 14.48 -7.09
CA LEU A 609 -13.01 13.37 -6.77
C LEU A 609 -12.29 12.02 -6.73
N LEU A 610 -11.35 11.75 -7.65
CA LEU A 610 -10.46 10.58 -7.61
C LEU A 610 -9.72 10.53 -6.27
N ASN A 611 -9.12 11.65 -5.87
CA ASN A 611 -8.38 11.78 -4.62
C ASN A 611 -9.30 11.58 -3.40
N LEU A 612 -10.49 12.18 -3.38
CA LEU A 612 -11.46 11.99 -2.31
C LEU A 612 -11.94 10.53 -2.20
N SER A 613 -12.07 9.82 -3.32
CA SER A 613 -12.60 8.45 -3.40
C SER A 613 -11.76 7.37 -2.71
N ILE A 614 -10.50 7.65 -2.34
CA ILE A 614 -9.69 6.65 -1.61
C ILE A 614 -10.33 6.30 -0.27
N ASN A 615 -10.90 7.30 0.43
CA ASN A 615 -11.62 7.09 1.67
C ASN A 615 -12.97 6.40 1.40
N ASP A 616 -13.25 5.27 2.07
CA ASP A 616 -14.45 4.46 1.82
C ASP A 616 -15.77 5.19 2.17
N ASN A 617 -15.76 6.08 3.17
CA ASN A 617 -16.92 6.91 3.49
C ASN A 617 -17.20 7.89 2.34
N ASN A 618 -16.14 8.46 1.75
CA ASN A 618 -16.25 9.38 0.63
C ASN A 618 -16.70 8.69 -0.67
N LYS A 619 -16.34 7.42 -0.93
CA LYS A 619 -16.91 6.66 -2.07
C LYS A 619 -18.44 6.69 -2.04
N THR A 620 -19.01 6.49 -0.85
CA THR A 620 -20.46 6.51 -0.63
C THR A 620 -21.02 7.93 -0.83
N ALA A 621 -20.36 8.96 -0.28
CA ALA A 621 -20.78 10.35 -0.45
C ALA A 621 -20.76 10.81 -1.92
N ILE A 622 -19.71 10.48 -2.68
CA ILE A 622 -19.57 10.79 -4.12
C ILE A 622 -20.67 10.11 -4.93
N ALA A 623 -20.97 8.84 -4.67
CA ALA A 623 -22.03 8.12 -5.36
C ALA A 623 -23.46 8.54 -4.97
N ASN A 624 -23.63 9.16 -3.80
CA ASN A 624 -24.88 9.78 -3.36
C ASN A 624 -25.06 11.19 -3.93
N ALA A 625 -23.97 11.91 -4.23
CA ALA A 625 -23.97 13.17 -4.98
C ALA A 625 -24.13 12.97 -6.51
N GLU A 626 -24.75 11.87 -6.93
CA GLU A 626 -25.07 11.50 -8.33
C GLU A 626 -23.89 11.53 -9.34
N ALA A 627 -22.65 11.43 -8.86
CA ALA A 627 -21.42 11.60 -9.66
C ALA A 627 -21.24 10.66 -10.86
N ILE A 628 -22.02 9.59 -10.98
CA ILE A 628 -21.85 8.56 -12.04
C ILE A 628 -22.07 9.17 -13.44
N GLU A 629 -23.18 9.86 -13.69
CA GLU A 629 -23.47 10.43 -15.02
C GLU A 629 -22.50 11.57 -15.40
N PRO A 630 -22.11 12.50 -14.49
CA PRO A 630 -21.06 13.47 -14.77
C PRO A 630 -19.66 12.85 -14.99
N LEU A 631 -19.30 11.75 -14.32
CA LEU A 631 -18.04 11.05 -14.57
C LEU A 631 -18.02 10.40 -15.96
N ILE A 632 -19.13 9.79 -16.40
CA ILE A 632 -19.27 9.23 -17.74
C ILE A 632 -19.12 10.33 -18.80
N TYR A 633 -19.74 11.48 -18.59
CA TYR A 633 -19.57 12.65 -19.47
C TYR A 633 -18.09 13.10 -19.59
N VAL A 634 -17.31 13.08 -18.50
CA VAL A 634 -15.87 13.37 -18.56
C VAL A 634 -15.10 12.28 -19.31
N LEU A 635 -15.48 11.01 -19.15
CA LEU A 635 -14.88 9.88 -19.88
C LEU A 635 -15.15 9.96 -21.40
N GLU A 636 -16.29 10.53 -21.79
CA GLU A 636 -16.66 10.80 -23.19
C GLU A 636 -15.98 12.06 -23.76
N THR A 637 -15.93 13.16 -23.01
CA THR A 637 -15.61 14.51 -23.56
C THR A 637 -14.28 15.11 -23.11
N GLY A 638 -13.67 14.64 -22.02
CA GLY A 638 -12.54 15.31 -21.37
C GLY A 638 -11.17 15.14 -22.03
N SER A 639 -10.17 15.82 -21.47
CA SER A 639 -8.74 15.61 -21.80
C SER A 639 -8.31 14.17 -21.54
N HIS A 640 -7.18 13.72 -22.12
CA HIS A 640 -6.66 12.37 -21.85
C HIS A 640 -6.48 12.11 -20.35
N GLU A 641 -5.88 13.07 -19.60
CA GLU A 641 -5.74 12.98 -18.14
C GLU A 641 -7.11 12.96 -17.43
N ALA A 642 -8.10 13.76 -17.88
CA ALA A 642 -9.44 13.76 -17.29
C ALA A 642 -10.19 12.43 -17.53
N LYS A 643 -10.02 11.80 -18.70
CA LYS A 643 -10.59 10.49 -19.04
C LYS A 643 -9.96 9.37 -18.21
N GLU A 644 -8.64 9.36 -18.09
CA GLU A 644 -7.88 8.47 -17.19
C GLU A 644 -8.39 8.58 -15.74
N ASN A 645 -8.43 9.82 -15.21
CA ASN A 645 -8.89 10.08 -13.86
C ASN A 645 -10.37 9.72 -13.65
N SER A 646 -11.22 9.87 -14.67
CA SER A 646 -12.63 9.44 -14.61
C SER A 646 -12.76 7.91 -14.55
N ALA A 647 -12.05 7.19 -15.42
CA ALA A 647 -12.03 5.71 -15.40
C ALA A 647 -11.52 5.17 -14.06
N ALA A 648 -10.45 5.75 -13.51
CA ALA A 648 -9.94 5.42 -12.18
C ALA A 648 -10.92 5.75 -11.05
N THR A 649 -11.71 6.83 -11.18
CA THR A 649 -12.76 7.19 -10.20
C THR A 649 -13.93 6.21 -10.27
N LEU A 650 -14.42 5.87 -11.46
CA LEU A 650 -15.47 4.87 -11.66
C LEU A 650 -15.04 3.49 -11.15
N PHE A 651 -13.78 3.10 -11.36
CA PHE A 651 -13.19 1.92 -10.72
C PHE A 651 -13.28 2.01 -9.19
N SER A 652 -12.74 3.07 -8.58
CA SER A 652 -12.74 3.29 -7.14
C SER A 652 -14.15 3.25 -6.52
N LEU A 653 -15.16 3.83 -7.19
CA LEU A 653 -16.56 3.79 -6.76
C LEU A 653 -17.19 2.40 -6.91
N SER A 654 -16.82 1.62 -7.94
CA SER A 654 -17.34 0.27 -8.22
C SER A 654 -16.88 -0.80 -7.21
N VAL A 655 -15.95 -0.47 -6.31
CA VAL A 655 -15.59 -1.27 -5.12
C VAL A 655 -16.81 -1.54 -4.23
N ILE A 656 -17.81 -0.66 -4.26
CA ILE A 656 -19.13 -0.83 -3.61
C ILE A 656 -20.08 -1.52 -4.60
N GLU A 657 -20.75 -2.60 -4.18
CA GLU A 657 -21.60 -3.42 -5.06
C GLU A 657 -22.77 -2.64 -5.67
N GLU A 658 -23.47 -1.82 -4.88
CA GLU A 658 -24.58 -0.98 -5.34
C GLU A 658 -24.14 -0.03 -6.46
N ASN A 659 -22.91 0.50 -6.36
CA ASN A 659 -22.32 1.35 -7.39
C ASN A 659 -21.89 0.54 -8.63
N LYS A 660 -21.33 -0.66 -8.45
CA LYS A 660 -20.97 -1.58 -9.55
C LYS A 660 -22.18 -1.91 -10.43
N VAL A 661 -23.36 -2.06 -9.83
CA VAL A 661 -24.64 -2.25 -10.54
C VAL A 661 -25.12 -0.96 -11.21
N ARG A 662 -25.02 0.20 -10.55
CA ARG A 662 -25.41 1.51 -11.12
C ARG A 662 -24.53 1.89 -12.32
N ILE A 663 -23.21 1.94 -12.16
CA ILE A 663 -22.23 2.29 -13.20
C ILE A 663 -22.42 1.43 -14.46
N GLY A 664 -22.61 0.12 -14.29
CA GLY A 664 -22.86 -0.80 -15.40
C GLY A 664 -24.21 -0.64 -16.10
N ARG A 665 -25.19 0.04 -15.48
CA ARG A 665 -26.50 0.37 -16.08
C ARG A 665 -26.54 1.78 -16.68
N SER A 666 -25.74 2.72 -16.17
CA SER A 666 -25.57 4.09 -16.67
C SER A 666 -24.83 4.23 -18.01
N GLY A 667 -24.49 3.13 -18.69
CA GLY A 667 -23.84 3.19 -20.01
C GLY A 667 -22.32 3.36 -20.02
N ALA A 668 -21.68 3.56 -18.86
CA ALA A 668 -20.23 3.76 -18.69
C ALA A 668 -19.32 2.75 -19.44
N ILE A 669 -19.83 1.55 -19.68
CA ILE A 669 -19.11 0.44 -20.30
C ILE A 669 -18.68 0.76 -21.75
N GLY A 670 -19.45 1.53 -22.51
CA GLY A 670 -19.06 1.94 -23.87
C GLY A 670 -17.81 2.83 -23.85
N PRO A 671 -17.86 4.01 -23.21
CA PRO A 671 -16.71 4.90 -23.10
C PRO A 671 -15.48 4.28 -22.40
N LEU A 672 -15.67 3.32 -21.47
CA LEU A 672 -14.57 2.53 -20.92
C LEU A 672 -13.89 1.63 -21.96
N VAL A 673 -14.66 1.00 -22.88
CA VAL A 673 -14.09 0.20 -23.96
C VAL A 673 -13.45 1.07 -25.05
N ASP A 674 -14.00 2.26 -25.32
CA ASP A 674 -13.36 3.23 -26.21
C ASP A 674 -12.00 3.71 -25.66
N LEU A 675 -11.90 3.92 -24.34
CA LEU A 675 -10.62 4.22 -23.68
C LEU A 675 -9.68 3.00 -23.66
N LEU A 676 -10.21 1.77 -23.55
CA LEU A 676 -9.42 0.53 -23.67
C LEU A 676 -8.80 0.35 -25.06
N GLY A 677 -9.53 0.71 -26.12
CA GLY A 677 -9.05 0.64 -27.51
C GLY A 677 -8.13 1.81 -27.88
N ASN A 678 -8.54 3.05 -27.57
CA ASN A 678 -7.95 4.27 -28.13
C ASN A 678 -7.24 5.17 -27.11
N GLY A 679 -7.20 4.78 -25.84
CA GLY A 679 -6.54 5.53 -24.77
C GLY A 679 -5.01 5.48 -24.80
N THR A 680 -4.40 6.33 -23.99
CA THR A 680 -2.97 6.25 -23.61
C THR A 680 -2.69 4.91 -22.89
N PRO A 681 -1.41 4.48 -22.73
CA PRO A 681 -1.10 3.28 -21.96
C PRO A 681 -1.69 3.29 -20.54
N ARG A 682 -1.75 4.48 -19.90
CA ARG A 682 -2.43 4.69 -18.63
C ARG A 682 -3.94 4.55 -18.76
N GLY A 683 -4.57 5.20 -19.75
CA GLY A 683 -6.01 5.11 -19.98
C GLY A 683 -6.47 3.68 -20.25
N LYS A 684 -5.69 2.90 -20.99
CA LYS A 684 -5.95 1.47 -21.20
C LYS A 684 -5.86 0.66 -19.91
N LYS A 685 -4.89 0.97 -19.04
CA LYS A 685 -4.76 0.35 -17.71
C LYS A 685 -5.94 0.67 -16.79
N ASP A 686 -6.27 1.96 -16.66
CA ASP A 686 -7.37 2.43 -15.80
C ASP A 686 -8.73 1.89 -16.31
N ALA A 687 -8.93 1.85 -17.64
CA ALA A 687 -10.09 1.20 -18.26
C ALA A 687 -10.15 -0.32 -18.03
N ALA A 688 -9.03 -1.04 -18.18
CA ALA A 688 -8.98 -2.48 -17.97
C ALA A 688 -9.28 -2.87 -16.51
N THR A 689 -8.76 -2.11 -15.54
CA THR A 689 -9.03 -2.33 -14.11
C THR A 689 -10.46 -1.94 -13.72
N ALA A 690 -11.04 -0.88 -14.31
CA ALA A 690 -12.46 -0.58 -14.17
C ALA A 690 -13.36 -1.71 -14.72
N LEU A 691 -13.09 -2.16 -15.96
CA LEU A 691 -13.83 -3.23 -16.61
C LEU A 691 -13.68 -4.58 -15.88
N PHE A 692 -12.50 -4.87 -15.31
CA PHE A 692 -12.30 -6.03 -14.43
C PHE A 692 -13.27 -6.02 -13.26
N ASN A 693 -13.29 -4.95 -12.45
CA ASN A 693 -14.13 -4.91 -11.27
C ASN A 693 -15.64 -4.85 -11.61
N LEU A 694 -16.02 -4.18 -12.71
CA LEU A 694 -17.38 -4.21 -13.23
C LEU A 694 -17.81 -5.60 -13.74
N SER A 695 -16.89 -6.37 -14.34
CA SER A 695 -17.15 -7.71 -14.90
C SER A 695 -17.42 -8.79 -13.86
N ILE A 696 -17.14 -8.54 -12.58
CA ILE A 696 -17.52 -9.44 -11.47
C ILE A 696 -19.05 -9.59 -11.42
N PHE A 697 -19.78 -8.48 -11.63
CA PHE A 697 -21.25 -8.50 -11.63
C PHE A 697 -21.81 -9.11 -12.92
N HIS A 698 -22.65 -10.13 -12.80
CA HIS A 698 -23.03 -11.01 -13.91
C HIS A 698 -23.67 -10.25 -15.09
N GLU A 699 -24.67 -9.40 -14.85
CA GLU A 699 -25.33 -8.65 -15.93
C GLU A 699 -24.44 -7.60 -16.62
N ASN A 700 -23.30 -7.23 -16.03
CA ASN A 700 -22.34 -6.36 -16.69
C ASN A 700 -21.48 -7.13 -17.70
N LYS A 701 -21.25 -8.44 -17.50
CA LYS A 701 -20.48 -9.30 -18.42
C LYS A 701 -21.03 -9.21 -19.85
N ALA A 702 -22.35 -9.31 -20.01
CA ALA A 702 -23.01 -9.22 -21.31
C ALA A 702 -22.86 -7.83 -21.97
N ARG A 703 -22.92 -6.75 -21.19
CA ARG A 703 -22.71 -5.37 -21.68
C ARG A 703 -21.26 -5.14 -22.14
N ILE A 704 -20.29 -5.66 -21.39
CA ILE A 704 -18.86 -5.56 -21.73
C ILE A 704 -18.56 -6.30 -23.04
N VAL A 705 -19.17 -7.47 -23.26
CA VAL A 705 -19.07 -8.21 -24.53
C VAL A 705 -19.76 -7.45 -25.67
N ALA A 706 -20.97 -6.93 -25.46
CA ALA A 706 -21.72 -6.19 -26.47
C ALA A 706 -21.04 -4.88 -26.90
N ALA A 707 -20.29 -4.23 -26.00
CA ALA A 707 -19.45 -3.07 -26.30
C ALA A 707 -18.15 -3.42 -27.05
N GLY A 708 -17.88 -4.70 -27.34
CA GLY A 708 -16.72 -5.12 -28.13
C GLY A 708 -15.40 -5.24 -27.36
N ALA A 709 -15.42 -5.19 -26.02
CA ALA A 709 -14.22 -5.18 -25.17
C ALA A 709 -13.23 -6.32 -25.48
N VAL A 710 -13.75 -7.49 -25.84
CA VAL A 710 -12.97 -8.73 -26.01
C VAL A 710 -11.85 -8.59 -27.04
N LYS A 711 -12.03 -7.82 -28.11
CA LYS A 711 -10.96 -7.55 -29.10
C LYS A 711 -9.77 -6.85 -28.42
N HIS A 712 -10.03 -5.70 -27.79
CA HIS A 712 -9.01 -4.88 -27.14
C HIS A 712 -8.38 -5.59 -25.92
N LEU A 713 -9.13 -6.48 -25.25
CA LEU A 713 -8.59 -7.33 -24.19
C LEU A 713 -7.61 -8.38 -24.72
N VAL A 714 -7.89 -9.02 -25.86
CA VAL A 714 -6.92 -9.95 -26.49
C VAL A 714 -5.69 -9.21 -26.99
N GLU A 715 -5.84 -8.00 -27.54
CA GLU A 715 -4.73 -7.13 -27.94
C GLU A 715 -3.85 -6.70 -26.73
N LEU A 716 -4.44 -6.57 -25.54
CA LEU A 716 -3.73 -6.27 -24.28
C LEU A 716 -3.10 -7.52 -23.59
N MET A 717 -3.17 -8.70 -24.21
CA MET A 717 -2.44 -9.90 -23.76
C MET A 717 -1.02 -10.01 -24.34
N ASP A 718 -0.61 -9.10 -25.23
CA ASP A 718 0.80 -8.93 -25.61
C ASP A 718 1.65 -8.61 -24.35
N PRO A 719 2.71 -9.38 -24.03
CA PRO A 719 3.61 -9.06 -22.93
C PRO A 719 4.18 -7.63 -22.97
N ALA A 720 4.40 -7.06 -24.16
CA ALA A 720 4.89 -5.69 -24.33
C ALA A 720 3.87 -4.62 -23.88
N ALA A 721 2.58 -4.97 -23.77
CA ALA A 721 1.55 -4.08 -23.23
C ALA A 721 1.55 -4.04 -21.69
N GLY A 722 2.24 -4.96 -20.99
CA GLY A 722 2.34 -4.99 -19.53
C GLY A 722 1.03 -5.28 -18.78
N MET A 723 -0.05 -5.66 -19.48
CA MET A 723 -1.42 -5.75 -18.95
C MET A 723 -2.01 -7.16 -18.94
N VAL A 724 -1.22 -8.18 -19.31
CA VAL A 724 -1.65 -9.57 -19.55
C VAL A 724 -2.52 -10.14 -18.42
N ASP A 725 -2.05 -10.12 -17.18
CA ASP A 725 -2.78 -10.69 -16.03
C ASP A 725 -4.15 -10.03 -15.83
N LYS A 726 -4.29 -8.73 -16.14
CA LYS A 726 -5.55 -8.00 -16.04
C LYS A 726 -6.49 -8.40 -17.16
N ALA A 727 -5.99 -8.38 -18.41
CA ALA A 727 -6.76 -8.74 -19.58
C ALA A 727 -7.33 -10.16 -19.46
N VAL A 728 -6.48 -11.12 -19.09
CA VAL A 728 -6.87 -12.53 -18.88
C VAL A 728 -7.90 -12.66 -17.75
N ALA A 729 -7.78 -11.89 -16.65
CA ALA A 729 -8.78 -11.90 -15.58
C ALA A 729 -10.15 -11.41 -16.04
N VAL A 730 -10.22 -10.34 -16.87
CA VAL A 730 -11.49 -9.91 -17.49
C VAL A 730 -12.02 -11.00 -18.41
N LEU A 731 -11.20 -11.57 -19.28
CA LEU A 731 -11.62 -12.61 -20.22
C LEU A 731 -12.11 -13.89 -19.52
N ALA A 732 -11.50 -14.28 -18.39
CA ALA A 732 -11.98 -15.37 -17.55
C ALA A 732 -13.38 -15.09 -16.97
N ASN A 733 -13.62 -13.87 -16.46
CA ASN A 733 -14.94 -13.45 -16.01
C ASN A 733 -15.97 -13.49 -17.16
N LEU A 734 -15.62 -12.99 -18.35
CA LEU A 734 -16.49 -13.01 -19.52
C LEU A 734 -16.75 -14.42 -20.07
N ALA A 735 -15.78 -15.34 -19.95
CA ALA A 735 -15.95 -16.74 -20.36
C ALA A 735 -17.03 -17.49 -19.55
N THR A 736 -17.50 -16.95 -18.42
CA THR A 736 -18.63 -17.53 -17.67
C THR A 736 -19.98 -17.40 -18.41
N ILE A 737 -20.13 -16.46 -19.34
CA ILE A 737 -21.37 -16.28 -20.13
C ILE A 737 -21.24 -16.77 -21.60
N PRO A 738 -22.34 -17.22 -22.25
CA PRO A 738 -22.29 -17.74 -23.62
C PRO A 738 -21.77 -16.75 -24.66
N GLU A 739 -22.16 -15.49 -24.56
CA GLU A 739 -21.79 -14.41 -25.47
C GLU A 739 -20.28 -14.15 -25.37
N GLY A 740 -19.74 -14.13 -24.14
CA GLY A 740 -18.31 -13.98 -23.88
C GLY A 740 -17.49 -15.14 -24.42
N ARG A 741 -17.92 -16.39 -24.20
CA ARG A 741 -17.28 -17.57 -24.81
C ARG A 741 -17.21 -17.47 -26.34
N ASN A 742 -18.32 -17.08 -26.96
CA ASN A 742 -18.39 -16.91 -28.41
C ASN A 742 -17.47 -15.78 -28.90
N ALA A 743 -17.46 -14.63 -28.22
CA ALA A 743 -16.58 -13.51 -28.56
C ALA A 743 -15.10 -13.87 -28.41
N ILE A 744 -14.69 -14.54 -27.32
CA ILE A 744 -13.29 -14.93 -27.08
C ILE A 744 -12.79 -15.89 -28.18
N GLY A 745 -13.62 -16.87 -28.56
CA GLY A 745 -13.30 -17.79 -29.66
C GLY A 745 -13.37 -17.17 -31.05
N GLN A 746 -14.00 -16.00 -31.23
CA GLN A 746 -14.06 -15.27 -32.50
C GLN A 746 -12.92 -14.24 -32.64
N GLN A 747 -12.53 -13.56 -31.56
CA GLN A 747 -11.48 -12.54 -31.52
C GLN A 747 -10.07 -13.13 -31.32
N GLY A 748 -9.86 -14.41 -31.64
CA GLY A 748 -8.53 -15.04 -31.59
C GLY A 748 -7.94 -15.22 -30.18
N GLY A 749 -8.74 -15.18 -29.11
CA GLY A 749 -8.22 -15.28 -27.74
C GLY A 749 -7.70 -16.66 -27.34
N ILE A 750 -8.04 -17.73 -28.06
CA ILE A 750 -7.67 -19.11 -27.70
C ILE A 750 -6.14 -19.35 -27.73
N PRO A 751 -5.40 -19.06 -28.82
CA PRO A 751 -3.93 -19.19 -28.84
C PRO A 751 -3.25 -18.43 -27.69
N VAL A 752 -3.60 -17.15 -27.49
CA VAL A 752 -2.94 -16.30 -26.48
C VAL A 752 -3.29 -16.74 -25.05
N LEU A 753 -4.48 -17.32 -24.82
CA LEU A 753 -4.80 -17.96 -23.53
C LEU A 753 -3.97 -19.23 -23.28
N VAL A 754 -3.64 -19.99 -24.33
CA VAL A 754 -2.76 -21.17 -24.21
C VAL A 754 -1.31 -20.75 -23.96
N GLU A 755 -0.83 -19.72 -24.66
CA GLU A 755 0.48 -19.10 -24.41
C GLU A 755 0.61 -18.59 -22.96
N VAL A 756 -0.42 -17.94 -22.41
CA VAL A 756 -0.43 -17.53 -21.00
C VAL A 756 -0.41 -18.72 -20.03
N VAL A 757 -1.03 -19.87 -20.37
CA VAL A 757 -0.91 -21.10 -19.55
C VAL A 757 0.53 -21.63 -19.53
N GLU A 758 1.33 -21.40 -20.57
CA GLU A 758 2.74 -21.81 -20.64
C GLU A 758 3.71 -20.79 -20.03
N LEU A 759 3.62 -19.52 -20.44
CA LEU A 759 4.61 -18.48 -20.15
C LEU A 759 4.16 -17.47 -19.08
N GLY A 760 2.87 -17.30 -18.84
CA GLY A 760 2.31 -16.26 -17.97
C GLY A 760 2.67 -16.36 -16.48
N SER A 761 2.23 -15.35 -15.70
CA SER A 761 2.39 -15.32 -14.25
C SER A 761 1.58 -16.45 -13.57
N ALA A 762 1.80 -16.69 -12.27
CA ALA A 762 0.97 -17.61 -11.50
C ALA A 762 -0.54 -17.23 -11.51
N ARG A 763 -0.86 -15.93 -11.55
CA ARG A 763 -2.24 -15.42 -11.64
C ARG A 763 -2.76 -15.49 -13.08
N GLY A 764 -1.95 -15.12 -14.07
CA GLY A 764 -2.28 -15.26 -15.49
C GLY A 764 -2.62 -16.71 -15.86
N LYS A 765 -1.78 -17.66 -15.44
CA LYS A 765 -1.97 -19.11 -15.64
C LYS A 765 -3.25 -19.65 -15.01
N GLU A 766 -3.59 -19.20 -13.81
CA GLU A 766 -4.84 -19.57 -13.12
C GLU A 766 -6.08 -19.09 -13.89
N ASN A 767 -6.10 -17.80 -14.25
CA ASN A 767 -7.22 -17.18 -14.97
C ASN A 767 -7.34 -17.74 -16.40
N ALA A 768 -6.23 -17.98 -17.09
CA ALA A 768 -6.24 -18.55 -18.43
C ALA A 768 -6.74 -20.00 -18.43
N ALA A 769 -6.30 -20.83 -17.49
CA ALA A 769 -6.82 -22.19 -17.32
C ALA A 769 -8.34 -22.19 -17.00
N ALA A 770 -8.83 -21.21 -16.22
CA ALA A 770 -10.25 -21.05 -15.95
C ALA A 770 -11.05 -20.64 -17.22
N ALA A 771 -10.54 -19.68 -18.00
CA ALA A 771 -11.16 -19.26 -19.26
C ALA A 771 -11.23 -20.42 -20.28
N LEU A 772 -10.12 -21.15 -20.45
CA LEU A 772 -10.04 -22.33 -21.32
C LEU A 772 -10.97 -23.46 -20.87
N LEU A 773 -11.10 -23.70 -19.55
CA LEU A 773 -12.04 -24.67 -18.99
C LEU A 773 -13.49 -24.31 -19.35
N GLN A 774 -13.89 -23.05 -19.19
CA GLN A 774 -15.23 -22.57 -19.56
C GLN A 774 -15.49 -22.72 -21.07
N LEU A 775 -14.50 -22.37 -21.90
CA LEU A 775 -14.59 -22.51 -23.37
C LEU A 775 -14.77 -23.97 -23.80
N CYS A 776 -13.97 -24.89 -23.28
CA CYS A 776 -13.96 -26.29 -23.70
C CYS A 776 -15.21 -27.04 -23.23
N THR A 777 -15.61 -26.86 -21.95
CA THR A 777 -16.78 -27.54 -21.36
C THR A 777 -18.11 -27.16 -22.03
N ASN A 778 -18.18 -25.98 -22.65
CA ASN A 778 -19.37 -25.47 -23.32
C ASN A 778 -19.34 -25.60 -24.86
N SER A 779 -18.21 -26.01 -25.46
CA SER A 779 -18.04 -26.01 -26.92
C SER A 779 -16.98 -26.99 -27.39
N ASN A 780 -17.42 -28.08 -28.04
CA ASN A 780 -16.52 -29.03 -28.70
C ASN A 780 -15.65 -28.36 -29.79
N ARG A 781 -16.13 -27.28 -30.41
CA ARG A 781 -15.32 -26.48 -31.35
C ARG A 781 -14.15 -25.83 -30.62
N PHE A 782 -14.41 -25.10 -29.53
CA PHE A 782 -13.33 -24.45 -28.78
C PHE A 782 -12.42 -25.48 -28.10
N CYS A 783 -12.95 -26.60 -27.62
CA CYS A 783 -12.15 -27.72 -27.13
C CYS A 783 -11.17 -28.26 -28.19
N ASN A 784 -11.63 -28.47 -29.43
CA ASN A 784 -10.76 -28.89 -30.53
C ASN A 784 -9.69 -27.85 -30.87
N ASN A 785 -10.05 -26.55 -30.90
CA ASN A 785 -9.08 -25.46 -31.09
C ASN A 785 -8.01 -25.47 -29.98
N VAL A 786 -8.39 -25.54 -28.70
CA VAL A 786 -7.44 -25.57 -27.57
C VAL A 786 -6.50 -26.78 -27.61
N LEU A 787 -6.97 -27.92 -28.15
CA LEU A 787 -6.13 -29.09 -28.40
C LEU A 787 -5.20 -28.91 -29.62
N GLN A 788 -5.60 -28.13 -30.63
CA GLN A 788 -4.78 -27.80 -31.81
C GLN A 788 -3.67 -26.79 -31.49
N GLU A 789 -3.94 -25.80 -30.62
CA GLU A 789 -2.92 -24.89 -30.07
C GLU A 789 -1.95 -25.59 -29.07
N GLY A 790 -2.05 -26.92 -28.91
CA GLY A 790 -1.07 -27.69 -28.15
C GLY A 790 -1.16 -27.56 -26.63
N ALA A 791 -2.26 -27.11 -26.05
CA ALA A 791 -2.38 -26.77 -24.62
C ALA A 791 -2.08 -27.91 -23.62
N VAL A 792 -1.94 -29.16 -24.06
CA VAL A 792 -1.85 -30.34 -23.16
C VAL A 792 -0.57 -30.35 -22.31
N PRO A 793 0.67 -30.18 -22.84
CA PRO A 793 1.86 -30.16 -21.99
C PRO A 793 1.90 -28.97 -21.01
N PRO A 794 1.56 -27.72 -21.39
CA PRO A 794 1.41 -26.61 -20.43
C PRO A 794 0.39 -26.91 -19.32
N LEU A 795 -0.78 -27.46 -19.64
CA LEU A 795 -1.78 -27.85 -18.63
C LEU A 795 -1.30 -28.99 -17.73
N VAL A 796 -0.53 -29.96 -18.25
CA VAL A 796 0.08 -31.01 -17.42
C VAL A 796 1.11 -30.43 -16.46
N ALA A 797 1.99 -29.53 -16.92
CA ALA A 797 2.93 -28.83 -16.05
C ALA A 797 2.21 -28.00 -14.98
N LEU A 798 1.16 -27.26 -15.35
CA LEU A 798 0.34 -26.48 -14.42
C LEU A 798 -0.38 -27.36 -13.39
N SER A 799 -0.85 -28.56 -13.79
CA SER A 799 -1.49 -29.54 -12.90
C SER A 799 -0.55 -30.10 -11.82
N GLN A 800 0.77 -30.02 -12.02
CA GLN A 800 1.81 -30.49 -11.11
C GLN A 800 2.42 -29.35 -10.29
N ASN A 801 2.62 -28.17 -10.90
CA ASN A 801 3.46 -27.10 -10.35
C ASN A 801 2.72 -25.77 -10.10
N GLY A 802 1.46 -25.63 -10.50
CA GLY A 802 0.66 -24.41 -10.30
C GLY A 802 0.19 -24.14 -8.86
N THR A 803 -0.51 -23.01 -8.69
CA THR A 803 -1.30 -22.71 -7.48
C THR A 803 -2.36 -23.79 -7.22
N PRO A 804 -2.91 -23.93 -6.00
CA PRO A 804 -3.97 -24.91 -5.74
C PRO A 804 -5.18 -24.80 -6.68
N ARG A 805 -5.61 -23.57 -7.00
CA ARG A 805 -6.69 -23.28 -7.95
C ARG A 805 -6.28 -23.58 -9.40
N ALA A 806 -5.10 -23.14 -9.84
CA ALA A 806 -4.61 -23.44 -11.18
C ALA A 806 -4.47 -24.95 -11.43
N LYS A 807 -4.03 -25.70 -10.42
CA LYS A 807 -4.00 -27.17 -10.42
C LYS A 807 -5.40 -27.75 -10.59
N GLU A 808 -6.36 -27.31 -9.78
CA GLU A 808 -7.76 -27.77 -9.84
C GLU A 808 -8.39 -27.51 -11.23
N LYS A 809 -8.23 -26.31 -11.80
CA LYS A 809 -8.78 -26.00 -13.14
C LYS A 809 -8.04 -26.76 -14.26
N ALA A 810 -6.72 -26.89 -14.18
CA ALA A 810 -5.93 -27.66 -15.16
C ALA A 810 -6.27 -29.16 -15.11
N GLN A 811 -6.40 -29.75 -13.92
CA GLN A 811 -6.82 -31.14 -13.75
C GLN A 811 -8.24 -31.38 -14.26
N SER A 812 -9.16 -30.43 -14.01
CA SER A 812 -10.53 -30.47 -14.54
C SER A 812 -10.56 -30.44 -16.07
N LEU A 813 -9.74 -29.58 -16.69
CA LEU A 813 -9.65 -29.47 -18.15
C LEU A 813 -9.00 -30.71 -18.79
N LEU A 814 -7.91 -31.23 -18.22
CA LEU A 814 -7.29 -32.48 -18.64
C LEU A 814 -8.23 -33.69 -18.47
N SER A 815 -9.05 -33.71 -17.43
CA SER A 815 -10.11 -34.71 -17.22
C SER A 815 -11.17 -34.61 -18.32
N HIS A 816 -11.62 -33.40 -18.66
CA HIS A 816 -12.56 -33.16 -19.76
C HIS A 816 -12.02 -33.66 -21.11
N PHE A 817 -10.76 -33.37 -21.45
CA PHE A 817 -10.12 -33.89 -22.66
C PHE A 817 -10.04 -35.42 -22.70
N ARG A 818 -9.74 -36.07 -21.56
CA ARG A 818 -9.76 -37.53 -21.45
C ARG A 818 -11.18 -38.06 -21.68
N ASN A 819 -12.19 -37.44 -21.09
CA ASN A 819 -13.58 -37.91 -21.18
C ASN A 819 -14.14 -37.74 -22.60
N GLN A 820 -13.84 -36.65 -23.31
CA GLN A 820 -14.20 -36.51 -24.73
C GLN A 820 -13.57 -37.62 -25.59
N ARG A 821 -12.32 -38.01 -25.31
CA ARG A 821 -11.62 -39.07 -26.06
C ARG A 821 -12.20 -40.47 -25.81
N HIS A 822 -12.77 -40.74 -24.64
CA HIS A 822 -13.43 -42.01 -24.33
C HIS A 822 -14.92 -42.03 -24.70
N GLY A 823 -15.58 -40.88 -24.77
CA GLY A 823 -16.98 -40.72 -25.18
C GLY A 823 -17.22 -40.78 -26.68
N ASN A 824 -16.18 -40.96 -27.51
CA ASN A 824 -16.28 -41.01 -28.96
C ASN A 824 -15.74 -42.34 -29.59
N PRO A 825 -16.15 -43.53 -29.11
CA PRO A 825 -15.69 -44.81 -29.64
C PRO A 825 -16.42 -45.18 -30.94
N GLY A 826 -15.90 -44.68 -32.07
CA GLY A 826 -16.31 -45.14 -33.41
C GLY A 826 -16.80 -44.03 -34.34
N ARG A 827 -15.86 -43.34 -34.99
CA ARG A 827 -16.14 -42.66 -36.27
C ARG A 827 -14.94 -42.61 -37.22
N ASN A 828 -14.29 -43.75 -37.38
CA ASN A 828 -13.76 -44.33 -38.64
C ASN A 828 -13.39 -45.78 -38.37
#